data_AF-A0A9P8N9P6-F1
#
_entry.id   AF-A0A9P8N9P6-F1
#
_cell.length_a   1.000
_cell.length_b   1.000
_cell.length_c   1.000
_cell.angle_alpha   90.00
_cell.angle_beta   90.00
_cell.angle_gamma   90.00
#
_symmetry.space_group_name_H-M   'P 1'
#
loop_
_entity.id
_entity.type
_entity.pdbx_description
1 polymer ?
#
loop_
_entity_poly.entity_id
_entity_poly.type
_entity_poly.pdbx_seq_one_letter_code
_entity_poly.pdbx_strand_id
1 'polypeptide(L)'
;MFILTYFKDSISFTEDEQAKSFVARAHECFHSFNERIKPQVQRITQGPETKRELALKVYDRLLLACLVVLKICRFRPLPMAELFRIEDCLKIMANTLLSVLSGLGVTQVRKSYDDLSMPRCRERGLRDDSPVIHSWVVVMKTLEIARIPRASFWELAQATITPPQVLSSVDARDFEHSWEDLFSLLPLTEFNNLGVIIPGQRFDPASDGWIIPQKLLKRVFYLYQQNARQSPSFNNYCRALVGRCHYLVQQWGWRRSATVIGVVFDFFGSQNFAHLRNEEVYKSPRFLEELVRRPTLDIEPDDMCFHVFLKLVALSIQKLKGIGAVKDVRNLVARTIPNHNRQHLKEQNVLSRDLAALRNHHDLLGTLFWASPPEIRPPANLIERLVAPASSHKEACLINVRCWNQLARFVVASGEAVQSLKPFIQWRNMFFQQVLRQFDSVASVVQQQALSLAQDVTKSISDEVIQATISMNKAAVMDVLYACAAASLDVMRHTPDLEAATFALNTLQLQSIFKHFAVAPPALDWGVLQAALGTLDIFLSRIDGFKEAEENDALLLVDQDISRSFFSMARCVLSCRRSRAVSAMANLDKANCLEHIVTLSARMGARFMSAGVMRLSDMFQAGKYGLFDGPPYKLGLDQRRSLVLFISTLLGCGWDDFSDGDFSLSEVWALSLVKPREYLGYEMQLAQELHRQDKGLVPQTVEGLTVQADYGTSRDLFEYVISNMRRSIRDAGPSLQKVLMAESSRTLKLLMEQIKGDLATMSREASGHGSYVTFVQSIVSLIKTHGSDICAVDNFFLQISKEYSPSVQDPNLQVAGLISYGLRLREGDGRSSQQLFFLLFNNIKFAIINDKLREEVVMLRRGMKNPGIVDFVLGKMLPAIVRACFQSSAAFPLLDIYAEALRLVFAKKAAVHELGENDLPLVDVLTRAAVEGLFNVSRSSTALGGPQLHAVRQTMATLNMLWPSIYAVSASGIQSPVWKALSRTLGRLWEFVSTAETYLEHLLRTEDRTVEPARLCAGLGEAPFEEIRFDAEVRNFTENIVQDIEKSWIVTAQTISIQTPGINRRGAVSVQGTEIPPWDTKDMLKDIDGRIREWRWWWQRVYGVDCLVEQLESVVF
;
A
#
# COMPACT_ATOMS: atom_id res chain seq x y z
N MET A 1 24.18 67.15 55.35
CA MET A 1 25.09 66.84 56.47
C MET A 1 24.35 66.54 57.76
N PHE A 2 23.43 67.40 58.24
CA PHE A 2 22.66 67.19 59.49
C PHE A 2 22.12 65.76 59.71
N ILE A 3 21.37 65.21 58.75
CA ILE A 3 20.78 63.86 58.87
C ILE A 3 21.85 62.78 59.04
N LEU A 4 22.95 62.83 58.27
CA LEU A 4 24.02 61.83 58.37
C LEU A 4 24.75 61.91 59.71
N THR A 5 25.01 63.12 60.21
CA THR A 5 25.62 63.35 61.53
C THR A 5 24.72 62.79 62.63
N TYR A 6 23.42 63.11 62.59
CA TYR A 6 22.43 62.57 63.53
C TYR A 6 22.39 61.04 63.51
N PHE A 7 22.37 60.42 62.33
CA PHE A 7 22.41 58.96 62.20
C PHE A 7 23.69 58.35 62.78
N LYS A 8 24.85 58.94 62.49
CA LYS A 8 26.13 58.42 62.99
C LYS A 8 26.21 58.48 64.52
N ASP A 9 25.74 59.58 65.11
CA ASP A 9 25.91 59.84 66.54
C ASP A 9 24.82 59.19 67.38
N SER A 10 23.64 58.90 66.80
CA SER A 10 22.46 58.49 67.54
C SER A 10 21.92 57.10 67.21
N ILE A 11 22.53 56.28 66.35
CA ILE A 11 21.97 54.95 65.96
C ILE A 11 22.16 53.82 67.00
N SER A 12 22.90 54.06 68.08
CA SER A 12 23.16 53.06 69.14
C SER A 12 22.20 53.22 70.31
N PHE A 13 21.44 52.17 70.63
CA PHE A 13 20.45 52.17 71.72
C PHE A 13 20.56 50.92 72.58
N THR A 14 20.49 51.08 73.90
CA THR A 14 20.36 49.96 74.84
C THR A 14 18.89 49.64 75.16
N GLU A 15 18.01 50.64 75.12
CA GLU A 15 16.59 50.53 75.48
C GLU A 15 15.65 50.78 74.30
N ASP A 16 14.43 50.21 74.35
CA ASP A 16 13.46 50.34 73.26
C ASP A 16 12.81 51.74 73.18
N GLU A 17 12.69 52.48 74.29
CA GLU A 17 12.21 53.88 74.27
C GLU A 17 13.21 54.84 73.62
N GLN A 18 14.51 54.55 73.71
CA GLN A 18 15.55 55.30 72.99
C GLN A 18 15.47 55.02 71.49
N ALA A 19 15.28 53.76 71.10
CA ALA A 19 15.07 53.37 69.71
C ALA A 19 13.80 54.02 69.13
N LYS A 20 12.70 54.08 69.89
CA LYS A 20 11.47 54.77 69.51
C LYS A 20 11.66 56.27 69.30
N SER A 21 12.34 56.94 70.23
CA SER A 21 12.66 58.37 70.13
C SER A 21 13.52 58.67 68.90
N PHE A 22 14.49 57.81 68.62
CA PHE A 22 15.30 57.93 67.41
C PHE A 22 14.51 57.74 66.13
N VAL A 23 13.66 56.70 66.05
CA VAL A 23 12.80 56.43 64.90
C VAL A 23 11.88 57.62 64.62
N ALA A 24 11.22 58.16 65.65
CA ALA A 24 10.34 59.31 65.51
C ALA A 24 11.07 60.56 65.00
N ARG A 25 12.26 60.84 65.53
CA ARG A 25 13.07 61.98 65.08
C ARG A 25 13.66 61.76 63.68
N ALA A 26 14.07 60.54 63.34
CA ALA A 26 14.53 60.19 62.01
C ALA A 26 13.40 60.36 60.97
N HIS A 27 12.19 59.89 61.28
CA HIS A 27 10.99 60.11 60.47
C HIS A 27 10.75 61.61 60.22
N GLU A 28 10.76 62.44 61.28
CA GLU A 28 10.57 63.88 61.16
C GLU A 28 11.61 64.53 60.24
N CYS A 29 12.89 64.13 60.38
CA CYS A 29 13.98 64.64 59.55
C CYS A 29 13.81 64.26 58.07
N PHE A 30 13.49 63.00 57.79
CA PHE A 30 13.27 62.50 56.44
C PHE A 30 12.06 63.16 55.78
N HIS A 31 10.93 63.18 56.48
CA HIS A 31 9.68 63.78 56.00
C HIS A 31 9.86 65.28 55.72
N SER A 32 10.43 66.03 56.68
CA SER A 32 10.67 67.48 56.53
C SER A 32 11.63 67.80 55.38
N PHE A 33 12.67 66.98 55.19
CA PHE A 33 13.56 67.13 54.04
C PHE A 33 12.82 66.88 52.72
N ASN A 34 12.07 65.79 52.63
CA ASN A 34 11.38 65.42 51.40
C ASN A 34 10.32 66.44 51.00
N GLU A 35 9.53 66.96 51.94
CA GLU A 35 8.50 67.96 51.66
C GLU A 35 9.07 69.27 51.11
N ARG A 36 10.32 69.62 51.45
CA ARG A 36 11.02 70.79 50.87
C ARG A 36 11.51 70.54 49.45
N ILE A 37 11.89 69.31 49.11
CA ILE A 37 12.46 68.96 47.80
C ILE A 37 11.40 68.57 46.78
N LYS A 38 10.31 67.92 47.20
CA LYS A 38 9.19 67.51 46.34
C LYS A 38 8.69 68.61 45.39
N PRO A 39 8.44 69.87 45.79
CA PRO A 39 8.02 70.92 44.86
C PRO A 39 9.13 71.41 43.93
N GLN A 40 10.40 71.05 44.19
CA GLN A 40 11.56 71.48 43.41
C GLN A 40 11.99 70.47 42.33
N VAL A 41 11.34 69.31 42.23
CA VAL A 41 11.71 68.21 41.31
C VAL A 41 11.92 68.70 39.88
N GLN A 42 10.99 69.49 39.31
CA GLN A 42 11.13 70.02 37.95
C GLN A 42 12.35 70.95 37.78
N ARG A 43 12.67 71.75 38.80
CA ARG A 43 13.86 72.63 38.78
C ARG A 43 15.16 71.84 38.95
N ILE A 44 15.10 70.66 39.56
CA ILE A 44 16.23 69.75 39.69
C ILE A 44 16.47 69.05 38.35
N THR A 45 15.42 68.52 37.71
CA THR A 45 15.54 67.79 36.44
C THR A 45 16.00 68.66 35.28
N GLN A 46 15.57 69.93 35.24
CA GLN A 46 16.01 70.93 34.25
C GLN A 46 17.33 71.63 34.64
N GLY A 47 17.87 71.33 35.82
CA GLY A 47 19.08 71.97 36.34
C GLY A 47 20.39 71.42 35.73
N PRO A 48 21.53 72.04 36.07
CA PRO A 48 22.85 71.56 35.64
C PRO A 48 23.12 70.14 36.14
N GLU A 49 23.96 69.39 35.41
CA GLU A 49 24.30 67.99 35.71
C GLU A 49 24.77 67.78 37.16
N THR A 50 25.64 68.65 37.66
CA THR A 50 26.13 68.61 39.05
C THR A 50 25.01 68.65 40.10
N LYS A 51 23.96 69.43 39.85
CA LYS A 51 22.79 69.52 40.74
C LYS A 51 21.92 68.26 40.67
N ARG A 52 21.78 67.68 39.47
CA ARG A 52 21.07 66.41 39.24
C ARG A 52 21.78 65.26 39.96
N GLU A 53 23.08 65.11 39.74
CA GLU A 53 23.88 64.08 40.41
C GLU A 53 23.87 64.21 41.93
N LEU A 54 23.98 65.43 42.45
CA LEU A 54 23.93 65.67 43.89
C LEU A 54 22.58 65.25 44.47
N ALA A 55 21.47 65.59 43.80
CA ALA A 55 20.13 65.19 44.23
C ALA A 55 19.99 63.65 44.28
N LEU A 56 20.44 62.95 43.24
CA LEU A 56 20.44 61.49 43.16
C LEU A 56 21.25 60.86 44.31
N LYS A 57 22.51 61.28 44.48
CA LYS A 57 23.40 60.80 45.54
C LYS A 57 22.88 61.10 46.95
N VAL A 58 22.11 62.17 47.13
CA VAL A 58 21.45 62.48 48.42
C VAL A 58 20.28 61.53 48.64
N TYR A 59 19.40 61.34 47.66
CA TYR A 59 18.25 60.47 47.79
C TYR A 59 18.60 58.99 47.94
N ASP A 60 19.65 58.50 47.26
CA ASP A 60 20.16 57.13 47.45
C ASP A 60 20.52 56.89 48.93
N ARG A 61 21.26 57.83 49.55
CA ARG A 61 21.63 57.74 50.97
C ARG A 61 20.44 57.87 51.89
N LEU A 62 19.48 58.74 51.58
CA LEU A 62 18.27 58.92 52.39
C LEU A 62 17.37 57.67 52.35
N LEU A 63 17.20 57.05 51.17
CA LEU A 63 16.45 55.80 51.03
C LEU A 63 17.11 54.66 51.81
N LEU A 64 18.43 54.51 51.72
CA LEU A 64 19.17 53.50 52.48
C LEU A 64 19.07 53.77 53.99
N ALA A 65 19.19 55.02 54.44
CA ALA A 65 19.04 55.39 55.85
C ALA A 65 17.62 55.09 56.35
N CYS A 66 16.59 55.43 55.56
CA CYS A 66 15.20 55.13 55.89
C CYS A 66 14.93 53.61 55.93
N LEU A 67 15.54 52.83 55.03
CA LEU A 67 15.49 51.37 55.06
C LEU A 67 16.11 50.79 56.33
N VAL A 68 17.22 51.36 56.81
CA VAL A 68 17.84 50.95 58.08
C VAL A 68 16.89 51.22 59.25
N VAL A 69 16.25 52.40 59.30
CA VAL A 69 15.23 52.70 60.32
C VAL A 69 14.07 51.70 60.24
N LEU A 70 13.60 51.38 59.03
CA LEU A 70 12.55 50.38 58.83
C LEU A 70 12.95 49.01 59.38
N LYS A 71 14.20 48.58 59.17
CA LYS A 71 14.72 47.33 59.73
C LYS A 71 14.79 47.36 61.26
N ILE A 72 15.16 48.50 61.85
CA ILE A 72 15.14 48.68 63.32
C ILE A 72 13.70 48.52 63.84
N CYS A 73 12.71 49.14 63.18
CA CYS A 73 11.29 49.00 63.53
C CYS A 73 10.78 47.55 63.46
N ARG A 74 11.34 46.72 62.59
CA ARG A 74 10.95 45.30 62.45
C ARG A 74 11.69 44.36 63.38
N PHE A 75 12.92 44.70 63.77
CA PHE A 75 13.74 43.86 64.64
C PHE A 75 13.43 44.07 66.13
N ARG A 76 13.02 45.29 66.52
CA ARG A 76 12.65 45.62 67.90
C ARG A 76 11.12 45.65 68.08
N PRO A 77 10.60 45.42 69.30
CA PRO A 77 9.16 45.39 69.58
C PRO A 77 8.55 46.80 69.67
N LEU A 78 8.70 47.59 68.62
CA LEU A 78 8.20 48.97 68.55
C LEU A 78 6.71 49.01 68.16
N PRO A 79 5.97 50.09 68.51
CA PRO A 79 4.56 50.23 68.13
C PRO A 79 4.35 50.21 66.61
N MET A 80 3.30 49.52 66.15
CA MET A 80 2.94 49.43 64.72
C MET A 80 2.75 50.80 64.04
N ALA A 81 2.35 51.83 64.79
CA ALA A 81 2.21 53.19 64.28
C ALA A 81 3.53 53.76 63.75
N GLU A 82 4.66 53.50 64.42
CA GLU A 82 5.98 53.97 63.99
C GLU A 82 6.47 53.18 62.77
N LEU A 83 6.19 51.88 62.72
CA LEU A 83 6.48 51.05 61.55
C LEU A 83 5.76 51.59 60.31
N PHE A 84 4.44 51.83 60.38
CA PHE A 84 3.67 52.33 59.24
C PHE A 84 4.09 53.74 58.81
N ARG A 85 4.46 54.63 59.75
CA ARG A 85 5.01 55.95 59.45
C ARG A 85 6.29 55.88 58.64
N ILE A 86 7.22 55.02 59.03
CA ILE A 86 8.47 54.83 58.29
C ILE A 86 8.23 54.17 56.93
N GLU A 87 7.32 53.19 56.85
CA GLU A 87 6.92 52.60 55.57
C GLU A 87 6.34 53.64 54.61
N ASP A 88 5.48 54.54 55.09
CA ASP A 88 4.92 55.63 54.27
C ASP A 88 5.98 56.67 53.87
N CYS A 89 6.86 57.04 54.80
CA CYS A 89 7.98 57.94 54.54
C CYS A 89 8.90 57.40 53.43
N LEU A 90 9.25 56.10 53.48
CA LEU A 90 10.04 55.45 52.43
C LEU A 90 9.33 55.51 51.07
N LYS A 91 8.01 55.26 51.02
CA LYS A 91 7.22 55.35 49.78
C LYS A 91 7.24 56.76 49.19
N ILE A 92 7.02 57.79 50.00
CA ILE A 92 6.97 59.18 49.54
C ILE A 92 8.34 59.62 49.02
N MET A 93 9.42 59.24 49.70
CA MET A 93 10.78 59.52 49.25
C MET A 93 11.13 58.77 47.96
N ALA A 94 10.75 57.49 47.86
CA ALA A 94 10.95 56.71 46.64
C ALA A 94 10.20 57.34 45.46
N ASN A 95 8.94 57.77 45.65
CA ASN A 95 8.17 58.49 44.63
C ASN A 95 8.84 59.79 44.19
N THR A 96 9.44 60.53 45.12
CA THR A 96 10.14 61.78 44.81
C THR A 96 11.39 61.50 43.97
N LEU A 97 12.18 60.47 44.33
CA LEU A 97 13.32 60.03 43.53
C LEU A 97 12.89 59.53 42.15
N LEU A 98 11.83 58.71 42.06
CA LEU A 98 11.30 58.22 40.78
C LEU A 98 10.85 59.37 39.87
N SER A 99 10.26 60.42 40.43
CA SER A 99 9.87 61.63 39.69
C SER A 99 11.07 62.39 39.14
N VAL A 100 12.17 62.47 39.92
CA VAL A 100 13.44 63.04 39.45
C VAL A 100 14.01 62.18 38.32
N LEU A 101 14.13 60.86 38.54
CA LEU A 101 14.71 59.92 37.58
C LEU A 101 13.95 59.88 36.25
N SER A 102 12.61 59.90 36.28
CA SER A 102 11.81 59.97 35.05
C SER A 102 11.98 61.28 34.30
N GLY A 103 12.11 62.41 35.01
CA GLY A 103 12.40 63.69 34.36
C GLY A 103 13.78 63.74 33.67
N LEU A 104 14.69 62.83 34.02
CA LEU A 104 15.97 62.64 33.32
C LEU A 104 15.86 61.69 32.11
N GLY A 105 14.80 60.89 32.05
CA GLY A 105 14.56 59.86 31.05
C GLY A 105 15.47 58.63 31.17
N VAL A 106 15.24 57.64 30.30
CA VAL A 106 15.99 56.37 30.29
C VAL A 106 17.19 56.36 29.33
N THR A 107 17.47 57.46 28.63
CA THR A 107 18.56 57.53 27.64
C THR A 107 19.94 57.31 28.27
N GLN A 108 20.19 57.86 29.47
CA GLN A 108 21.46 57.61 30.18
C GLN A 108 21.58 56.16 30.70
N VAL A 109 20.44 55.51 31.01
CA VAL A 109 20.41 54.09 31.37
C VAL A 109 20.82 53.23 30.17
N ARG A 110 20.27 53.52 28.98
CA ARG A 110 20.64 52.82 27.74
C ARG A 110 22.12 52.98 27.37
N LYS A 111 22.65 54.20 27.48
CA LYS A 111 24.10 54.45 27.31
C LYS A 111 24.94 53.60 28.27
N SER A 112 24.49 53.46 29.52
CA SER A 112 25.17 52.62 30.50
C SER A 112 25.16 51.13 30.09
N TYR A 113 24.15 50.66 29.36
CA TYR A 113 24.13 49.28 28.83
C TYR A 113 25.20 49.06 27.76
N ASP A 114 25.49 50.07 26.93
CA ASP A 114 26.57 50.00 25.95
C ASP A 114 27.92 49.83 26.65
N ASP A 115 28.16 50.57 27.75
CA ASP A 115 29.39 50.44 28.55
C ASP A 115 29.51 49.06 29.23
N LEU A 116 28.38 48.50 29.69
CA LEU A 116 28.30 47.18 30.33
C LEU A 116 28.51 46.00 29.35
N SER A 117 28.50 46.26 28.04
CA SER A 117 28.92 45.28 27.03
C SER A 117 30.37 44.85 27.25
N MET A 118 31.23 45.76 27.76
CA MET A 118 32.62 45.49 28.09
C MET A 118 32.72 44.61 29.35
N PRO A 119 33.40 43.45 29.31
CA PRO A 119 33.52 42.54 30.47
C PRO A 119 34.05 43.22 31.74
N ARG A 120 35.06 44.10 31.60
CA ARG A 120 35.65 44.85 32.71
C ARG A 120 34.64 45.73 33.44
N CYS A 121 33.78 46.42 32.70
CA CYS A 121 32.73 47.28 33.28
C CYS A 121 31.65 46.43 33.96
N ARG A 122 31.31 45.28 33.38
CA ARG A 122 30.31 44.35 33.90
C ARG A 122 30.73 43.70 35.22
N GLU A 123 31.98 43.23 35.31
CA GLU A 123 32.54 42.60 36.52
C GLU A 123 32.79 43.63 37.63
N ARG A 124 33.17 44.85 37.27
CA ARG A 124 33.29 45.96 38.22
C ARG A 124 31.95 46.30 38.87
N GLY A 125 30.84 46.14 38.16
CA GLY A 125 29.51 46.51 38.65
C GLY A 125 29.31 48.03 38.74
N LEU A 126 28.10 48.45 39.10
CA LEU A 126 27.71 49.86 39.18
C LEU A 126 28.46 50.61 40.29
N ARG A 127 28.96 51.81 40.00
CA ARG A 127 29.68 52.70 40.92
C ARG A 127 29.15 54.13 40.81
N ASP A 128 29.71 55.02 41.63
CA ASP A 128 29.32 56.45 41.73
C ASP A 128 29.58 57.27 40.46
N ASP A 129 30.23 56.69 39.45
CA ASP A 129 30.52 57.26 38.13
C ASP A 129 29.31 57.22 37.18
N SER A 130 28.34 56.35 37.44
CA SER A 130 27.09 56.26 36.66
C SER A 130 25.86 56.51 37.55
N PRO A 131 25.65 57.76 38.02
CA PRO A 131 24.70 58.07 39.09
C PRO A 131 23.24 57.74 38.72
N VAL A 132 22.83 57.85 37.45
CA VAL A 132 21.43 57.61 37.06
C VAL A 132 21.05 56.13 37.12
N ILE A 133 21.82 55.25 36.48
CA ILE A 133 21.56 53.80 36.54
C ILE A 133 21.74 53.27 37.97
N HIS A 134 22.72 53.81 38.72
CA HIS A 134 22.93 53.49 40.12
C HIS A 134 21.68 53.80 40.95
N SER A 135 21.15 55.02 40.87
CA SER A 135 19.96 55.41 41.63
C SER A 135 18.69 54.63 41.26
N TRP A 136 18.53 54.26 39.98
CA TRP A 136 17.45 53.34 39.56
C TRP A 136 17.57 51.97 40.25
N VAL A 137 18.77 51.38 40.27
CA VAL A 137 19.00 50.09 40.95
C VAL A 137 18.83 50.22 42.47
N VAL A 138 19.31 51.32 43.08
CA VAL A 138 19.18 51.58 44.52
C VAL A 138 17.71 51.66 44.93
N VAL A 139 16.86 52.38 44.19
CA VAL A 139 15.42 52.44 44.53
C VAL A 139 14.75 51.09 44.35
N MET A 140 15.08 50.34 43.29
CA MET A 140 14.57 48.98 43.08
C MET A 140 14.94 48.05 44.24
N LYS A 141 16.23 47.98 44.60
CA LYS A 141 16.72 47.11 45.68
C LYS A 141 16.26 47.55 47.06
N THR A 142 16.15 48.86 47.29
CA THR A 142 15.62 49.37 48.56
C THR A 142 14.17 48.92 48.76
N LEU A 143 13.31 49.06 47.75
CA LEU A 143 11.91 48.64 47.83
C LEU A 143 11.76 47.11 47.90
N GLU A 144 12.59 46.36 47.17
CA GLU A 144 12.65 44.90 47.21
C GLU A 144 12.98 44.39 48.62
N ILE A 145 14.01 44.96 49.26
CA ILE A 145 14.43 44.62 50.63
C ILE A 145 13.39 45.13 51.65
N ALA A 146 12.76 46.27 51.39
CA ALA A 146 11.74 46.84 52.27
C ALA A 146 10.48 45.99 52.35
N ARG A 147 10.14 45.19 51.33
CA ARG A 147 8.97 44.27 51.32
C ARG A 147 7.67 44.90 51.85
N ILE A 148 7.42 46.16 51.48
CA ILE A 148 6.22 46.86 51.95
C ILE A 148 5.03 46.41 51.10
N PRO A 149 3.90 45.99 51.72
CA PRO A 149 2.72 45.61 50.97
C PRO A 149 2.23 46.75 50.06
N ARG A 150 1.96 46.43 48.78
CA ARG A 150 1.45 47.36 47.76
C ARG A 150 2.35 48.57 47.48
N ALA A 151 3.65 48.43 47.70
CA ALA A 151 4.65 49.45 47.37
C ALA A 151 5.93 48.83 46.78
N SER A 152 5.77 47.88 45.85
CA SER A 152 6.89 47.43 45.02
C SER A 152 7.37 48.55 44.09
N PHE A 153 8.56 48.37 43.51
CA PHE A 153 9.10 49.32 42.54
C PHE A 153 8.10 49.62 41.42
N TRP A 154 7.55 48.59 40.78
CA TRP A 154 6.65 48.77 39.64
C TRP A 154 5.31 49.41 40.03
N GLU A 155 4.82 49.17 41.26
CA GLU A 155 3.61 49.80 41.76
C GLU A 155 3.78 51.30 41.98
N LEU A 156 4.97 51.76 42.38
CA LEU A 156 5.27 53.19 42.51
C LEU A 156 5.63 53.80 41.14
N ALA A 157 6.43 53.11 40.34
CA ALA A 157 6.87 53.58 39.03
C ALA A 157 5.72 53.76 38.04
N GLN A 158 4.60 53.02 38.19
CA GLN A 158 3.45 53.13 37.28
C GLN A 158 2.91 54.57 37.15
N ALA A 159 2.92 55.35 38.23
CA ALA A 159 2.37 56.72 38.24
C ALA A 159 3.21 57.66 37.36
N THR A 160 4.46 57.28 37.17
CA THR A 160 5.47 58.04 36.44
C THR A 160 5.58 57.55 34.98
N ILE A 161 5.52 56.23 34.75
CA ILE A 161 5.56 55.64 33.40
C ILE A 161 4.24 55.82 32.65
N THR A 162 3.11 55.79 33.37
CA THR A 162 1.76 55.95 32.79
C THR A 162 1.01 57.12 33.45
N PRO A 163 1.47 58.35 33.27
CA PRO A 163 0.82 59.51 33.87
C PRO A 163 -0.56 59.75 33.23
N PRO A 164 -1.49 60.46 33.90
CA PRO A 164 -2.86 60.66 33.40
C PRO A 164 -2.94 61.21 31.96
N GLN A 165 -1.96 62.03 31.57
CA GLN A 165 -1.85 62.60 30.23
C GLN A 165 -1.72 61.50 29.16
N VAL A 166 -0.83 60.52 29.37
CA VAL A 166 -0.65 59.37 28.47
C VAL A 166 -1.93 58.53 28.41
N LEU A 167 -2.58 58.30 29.55
CA LEU A 167 -3.83 57.52 29.61
C LEU A 167 -5.01 58.22 28.94
N SER A 168 -4.94 59.54 28.77
CA SER A 168 -5.89 60.33 27.98
C SER A 168 -5.46 60.57 26.53
N SER A 169 -4.25 60.17 26.15
CA SER A 169 -3.71 60.40 24.81
C SER A 169 -4.38 59.54 23.74
N VAL A 170 -4.23 59.97 22.50
CA VAL A 170 -4.58 59.25 21.26
C VAL A 170 -3.36 59.04 20.35
N ASP A 171 -2.20 59.59 20.73
CA ASP A 171 -0.95 59.50 19.97
C ASP A 171 -0.21 58.20 20.32
N ALA A 172 0.10 57.39 19.30
CA ALA A 172 0.87 56.16 19.47
C ALA A 172 2.22 56.41 20.15
N ARG A 173 2.87 57.56 19.88
CA ARG A 173 4.21 57.89 20.39
C ARG A 173 4.25 57.98 21.91
N ASP A 174 3.19 58.50 22.53
CA ASP A 174 3.09 58.58 24.00
C ASP A 174 3.07 57.20 24.64
N PHE A 175 2.35 56.25 24.05
CA PHE A 175 2.33 54.86 24.51
C PHE A 175 3.68 54.16 24.25
N GLU A 176 4.32 54.44 23.10
CA GLU A 176 5.62 53.86 22.76
C GLU A 176 6.71 54.33 23.73
N HIS A 177 6.70 55.59 24.16
CA HIS A 177 7.61 56.06 25.20
C HIS A 177 7.40 55.34 26.52
N SER A 178 6.15 55.10 26.96
CA SER A 178 5.89 54.29 28.15
C SER A 178 6.38 52.84 28.03
N TRP A 179 6.26 52.23 26.84
CA TRP A 179 6.80 50.89 26.57
C TRP A 179 8.33 50.89 26.53
N GLU A 180 8.94 51.90 25.91
CA GLU A 180 10.39 52.10 25.86
C GLU A 180 10.96 52.25 27.28
N ASP A 181 10.33 53.06 28.13
CA ASP A 181 10.71 53.22 29.54
C ASP A 181 10.61 51.89 30.29
N LEU A 182 9.48 51.18 30.14
CA LEU A 182 9.28 49.87 30.78
C LEU A 182 10.40 48.89 30.37
N PHE A 183 10.62 48.68 29.06
CA PHE A 183 11.61 47.74 28.56
C PHE A 183 13.05 48.17 28.86
N SER A 184 13.32 49.48 28.93
CA SER A 184 14.64 50.00 29.32
C SER A 184 14.95 49.75 30.80
N LEU A 185 13.94 49.65 31.66
CA LEU A 185 14.12 49.44 33.10
C LEU A 185 14.15 47.95 33.50
N LEU A 186 13.60 47.04 32.70
CA LEU A 186 13.58 45.60 33.01
C LEU A 186 14.98 44.99 33.29
N PRO A 187 16.04 45.27 32.51
CA PRO A 187 17.37 44.70 32.77
C PRO A 187 17.93 45.06 34.15
N LEU A 188 17.49 46.18 34.73
CA LEU A 188 17.97 46.65 36.03
C LEU A 188 17.60 45.72 37.19
N THR A 189 16.60 44.85 36.99
CA THR A 189 16.19 43.84 37.98
C THR A 189 17.24 42.75 38.22
N GLU A 190 18.16 42.53 37.27
CA GLU A 190 19.21 41.52 37.36
C GLU A 190 20.46 41.96 38.14
N PHE A 191 20.58 43.25 38.49
CA PHE A 191 21.66 43.68 39.37
C PHE A 191 21.42 43.17 40.78
N ASN A 192 22.47 42.77 41.48
CA ASN A 192 22.40 42.41 42.89
C ASN A 192 22.69 43.61 43.81
N ASN A 193 22.73 43.36 45.13
CA ASN A 193 23.00 44.40 46.13
C ASN A 193 24.43 44.99 46.06
N LEU A 194 25.33 44.40 45.27
CA LEU A 194 26.69 44.89 45.01
C LEU A 194 26.79 45.65 43.68
N GLY A 195 25.68 45.80 42.95
CA GLY A 195 25.64 46.42 41.64
C GLY A 195 26.23 45.54 40.53
N VAL A 196 26.30 44.22 40.71
CA VAL A 196 26.79 43.27 39.70
C VAL A 196 25.62 42.48 39.12
N ILE A 197 25.65 42.23 37.80
CA ILE A 197 24.61 41.48 37.09
C ILE A 197 24.65 40.00 37.49
N ILE A 198 23.51 39.44 37.89
CA ILE A 198 23.31 38.01 38.09
C ILE A 198 22.38 37.50 36.97
N PRO A 199 22.94 36.84 35.93
CA PRO A 199 22.14 36.31 34.83
C PRO A 199 21.03 35.40 35.32
N GLY A 200 19.81 35.61 34.82
CA GLY A 200 18.66 34.77 35.14
C GLY A 200 17.90 35.16 36.41
N GLN A 201 18.38 36.14 37.18
CA GLN A 201 17.65 36.67 38.34
C GLN A 201 16.25 37.20 37.97
N ARG A 202 16.05 37.66 36.73
CA ARG A 202 14.75 38.06 36.19
C ARG A 202 13.64 36.98 36.27
N PHE A 203 14.01 35.71 36.43
CA PHE A 203 13.06 34.59 36.55
C PHE A 203 12.70 34.24 38.00
N ASP A 204 13.30 34.93 38.98
CA ASP A 204 12.94 34.85 40.41
C ASP A 204 11.69 35.74 40.67
N PRO A 205 10.66 35.26 41.38
CA PRO A 205 9.43 36.03 41.65
C PRO A 205 9.65 37.33 42.46
N ALA A 206 10.04 38.40 41.77
CA ALA A 206 10.04 39.76 42.28
C ALA A 206 8.95 40.59 41.56
N SER A 207 7.80 40.77 42.23
CA SER A 207 6.67 41.64 41.88
C SER A 207 6.58 42.10 40.41
N ASP A 208 5.89 41.37 39.53
CA ASP A 208 5.63 41.80 38.14
C ASP A 208 4.89 43.16 38.06
N GLY A 209 5.25 44.00 37.09
CA GLY A 209 4.67 45.33 36.87
C GLY A 209 3.42 45.38 35.98
N TRP A 210 2.60 44.32 35.96
CA TRP A 210 1.51 44.13 34.99
C TRP A 210 0.47 45.26 34.90
N ILE A 211 0.35 46.09 35.95
CA ILE A 211 -0.55 47.24 35.96
C ILE A 211 -0.22 48.26 34.86
N ILE A 212 1.05 48.40 34.47
CA ILE A 212 1.49 49.32 33.41
C ILE A 212 0.97 48.83 32.04
N PRO A 213 1.34 47.62 31.54
CA PRO A 213 0.75 47.07 30.32
C PRO A 213 -0.78 47.06 30.33
N GLN A 214 -1.40 46.74 31.47
CA GLN A 214 -2.85 46.68 31.61
C GLN A 214 -3.52 48.04 31.27
N LYS A 215 -3.00 49.14 31.82
CA LYS A 215 -3.54 50.49 31.56
C LYS A 215 -3.33 50.93 30.11
N LEU A 216 -2.14 50.66 29.55
CA LEU A 216 -1.81 50.97 28.15
C LEU A 216 -2.74 50.23 27.18
N LEU A 217 -2.90 48.92 27.37
CA LEU A 217 -3.80 48.09 26.55
C LEU A 217 -5.26 48.54 26.64
N LYS A 218 -5.77 48.81 27.86
CA LYS A 218 -7.14 49.29 28.06
C LYS A 218 -7.43 50.55 27.24
N ARG A 219 -6.47 51.50 27.22
CA ARG A 219 -6.63 52.73 26.46
C ARG A 219 -6.66 52.47 24.95
N VAL A 220 -5.71 51.69 24.42
CA VAL A 220 -5.65 51.39 22.98
C VAL A 220 -6.87 50.60 22.50
N PHE A 221 -7.32 49.61 23.27
CA PHE A 221 -8.53 48.83 22.95
C PHE A 221 -9.81 49.67 23.01
N TYR A 222 -9.91 50.59 23.96
CA TYR A 222 -10.99 51.58 23.99
C TYR A 222 -10.99 52.44 22.72
N LEU A 223 -9.82 52.96 22.30
CA LEU A 223 -9.69 53.75 21.06
C LEU A 223 -10.06 52.93 19.80
N TYR A 224 -9.71 51.65 19.78
CA TYR A 224 -10.13 50.74 18.72
C TYR A 224 -11.66 50.65 18.64
N GLN A 225 -12.33 50.41 19.77
CA GLN A 225 -13.79 50.28 19.84
C GLN A 225 -14.53 51.56 19.44
N GLN A 226 -14.00 52.74 19.79
CA GLN A 226 -14.66 54.03 19.52
C GLN A 226 -14.70 54.42 18.04
N ASN A 227 -13.75 53.94 17.22
CA ASN A 227 -13.73 54.25 15.80
C ASN A 227 -14.09 53.01 14.97
N ALA A 228 -15.21 53.09 14.26
CA ALA A 228 -15.73 52.02 13.40
C ALA A 228 -14.83 51.72 12.17
N ARG A 229 -14.08 52.71 11.69
CA ARG A 229 -13.28 52.70 10.45
C ARG A 229 -11.77 52.75 10.76
N GLN A 230 -11.27 51.70 11.39
CA GLN A 230 -9.83 51.59 11.69
C GLN A 230 -9.04 51.12 10.47
N SER A 231 -7.83 51.66 10.30
CA SER A 231 -6.90 51.19 9.26
C SER A 231 -6.32 49.81 9.63
N PRO A 232 -5.90 48.99 8.64
CA PRO A 232 -5.22 47.72 8.91
C PRO A 232 -3.95 47.87 9.76
N SER A 233 -3.25 49.01 9.67
CA SER A 233 -2.04 49.28 10.48
C SER A 233 -2.33 49.36 11.98
N PHE A 234 -3.55 49.75 12.39
CA PHE A 234 -3.94 49.74 13.80
C PHE A 234 -3.94 48.31 14.37
N ASN A 235 -4.36 47.32 13.58
CA ASN A 235 -4.34 45.91 14.01
C ASN A 235 -2.91 45.41 14.22
N ASN A 236 -1.97 45.84 13.37
CA ASN A 236 -0.55 45.52 13.56
C ASN A 236 -0.05 46.08 14.89
N TYR A 237 -0.50 47.28 15.28
CA TYR A 237 -0.18 47.85 16.57
C TYR A 237 -0.80 47.07 17.73
N CYS A 238 -2.09 46.72 17.68
CA CYS A 238 -2.71 45.83 18.66
C CYS A 238 -1.95 44.49 18.81
N ARG A 239 -1.58 43.88 17.68
CA ARG A 239 -0.80 42.63 17.64
C ARG A 239 0.56 42.81 18.30
N ALA A 240 1.27 43.91 18.01
CA ALA A 240 2.55 44.23 18.63
C ALA A 240 2.43 44.40 20.15
N LEU A 241 1.36 45.05 20.64
CA LEU A 241 1.12 45.25 22.07
C LEU A 241 0.86 43.93 22.80
N VAL A 242 0.00 43.06 22.26
CA VAL A 242 -0.22 41.72 22.83
C VAL A 242 1.06 40.88 22.72
N GLY A 243 1.80 41.01 21.63
CA GLY A 243 3.11 40.38 21.43
C GLY A 243 4.16 40.81 22.44
N ARG A 244 4.18 42.09 22.86
CA ARG A 244 5.04 42.56 23.96
C ARG A 244 4.67 41.91 25.29
N CYS A 245 3.38 41.72 25.56
CA CYS A 245 2.94 40.99 26.75
C CYS A 245 3.37 39.52 26.70
N HIS A 246 3.27 38.86 25.55
CA HIS A 246 3.83 37.52 25.35
C HIS A 246 5.34 37.49 25.60
N TYR A 247 6.08 38.46 25.05
CA TYR A 247 7.52 38.58 25.24
C TYR A 247 7.91 38.78 26.72
N LEU A 248 7.14 39.55 27.49
CA LEU A 248 7.34 39.71 28.93
C LEU A 248 7.20 38.37 29.69
N VAL A 249 6.23 37.54 29.32
CA VAL A 249 6.05 36.21 29.92
C VAL A 249 7.20 35.27 29.49
N GLN A 250 7.54 35.26 28.20
CA GLN A 250 8.51 34.32 27.64
C GLN A 250 9.95 34.61 28.09
N GLN A 251 10.37 35.88 27.95
CA GLN A 251 11.78 36.29 28.10
C GLN A 251 12.09 36.93 29.45
N TRP A 252 11.13 37.65 30.03
CA TRP A 252 11.32 38.44 31.25
C TRP A 252 10.77 37.80 32.53
N GLY A 253 10.19 36.60 32.45
CA GLY A 253 9.75 35.88 33.63
C GLY A 253 8.54 36.49 34.35
N TRP A 254 7.79 37.39 33.70
CA TRP A 254 6.56 37.93 34.26
C TRP A 254 5.45 36.88 34.17
N ARG A 255 5.30 36.03 35.19
CA ARG A 255 4.45 34.83 35.12
C ARG A 255 2.99 35.09 35.43
N ARG A 256 2.65 36.10 36.25
CA ARG A 256 1.28 36.34 36.75
C ARG A 256 0.49 37.31 35.88
N SER A 257 0.29 36.96 34.61
CA SER A 257 -0.29 37.80 33.55
C SER A 257 -1.82 37.88 33.53
N ALA A 258 -2.53 37.31 34.52
CA ALA A 258 -3.99 37.17 34.53
C ALA A 258 -4.74 38.51 34.35
N THR A 259 -4.20 39.61 34.86
CA THR A 259 -4.79 40.94 34.75
C THR A 259 -4.79 41.48 33.33
N VAL A 260 -3.75 41.19 32.55
CA VAL A 260 -3.64 41.59 31.14
C VAL A 260 -4.41 40.63 30.25
N ILE A 261 -4.31 39.32 30.50
CA ILE A 261 -5.11 38.32 29.78
C ILE A 261 -6.60 38.64 29.92
N GLY A 262 -7.08 39.02 31.11
CA GLY A 262 -8.46 39.44 31.32
C GLY A 262 -8.85 40.65 30.47
N VAL A 263 -7.98 41.65 30.31
CA VAL A 263 -8.25 42.83 29.46
C VAL A 263 -8.36 42.45 27.99
N VAL A 264 -7.45 41.61 27.49
CA VAL A 264 -7.47 41.15 26.09
C VAL A 264 -8.68 40.25 25.84
N PHE A 265 -9.02 39.38 26.80
CA PHE A 265 -10.20 38.53 26.76
C PHE A 265 -11.50 39.36 26.71
N ASP A 266 -11.66 40.35 27.59
CA ASP A 266 -12.86 41.21 27.61
C ASP A 266 -13.00 42.00 26.31
N PHE A 267 -11.88 42.46 25.76
CA PHE A 267 -11.85 43.14 24.47
C PHE A 267 -12.35 42.25 23.33
N PHE A 268 -11.82 41.04 23.18
CA PHE A 268 -12.32 40.10 22.17
C PHE A 268 -13.74 39.62 22.48
N GLY A 269 -14.11 39.45 23.75
CA GLY A 269 -15.46 39.10 24.19
C GLY A 269 -16.50 40.14 23.75
N SER A 270 -16.17 41.43 23.86
CA SER A 270 -17.03 42.52 23.34
C SER A 270 -17.21 42.50 21.82
N GLN A 271 -16.32 41.80 21.10
CA GLN A 271 -16.32 41.63 19.65
C GLN A 271 -16.78 40.21 19.24
N ASN A 272 -17.43 39.46 20.14
CA ASN A 272 -17.86 38.08 19.95
C ASN A 272 -16.72 37.12 19.54
N PHE A 273 -15.50 37.37 20.00
CA PHE A 273 -14.28 36.62 19.64
C PHE A 273 -13.95 36.60 18.14
N ALA A 274 -14.52 37.50 17.34
CA ALA A 274 -14.09 37.69 15.95
C ALA A 274 -12.64 38.23 15.90
N HIS A 275 -11.94 37.97 14.80
CA HIS A 275 -10.70 38.68 14.49
C HIS A 275 -10.92 40.19 14.41
N LEU A 276 -9.82 40.96 14.40
CA LEU A 276 -9.93 42.40 14.22
C LEU A 276 -10.47 42.71 12.81
N ARG A 277 -11.09 43.87 12.66
CA ARG A 277 -11.64 44.34 11.38
C ARG A 277 -10.50 44.47 10.39
N ASN A 278 -10.67 44.00 9.15
CA ASN A 278 -9.59 43.92 8.14
C ASN A 278 -8.54 42.81 8.40
N GLU A 279 -8.78 41.86 9.33
CA GLU A 279 -8.04 40.59 9.38
C GLU A 279 -8.89 39.48 8.77
N GLU A 280 -8.40 38.85 7.68
CA GLU A 280 -9.06 37.73 7.03
C GLU A 280 -8.33 36.42 7.37
N VAL A 281 -9.02 35.53 8.10
CA VAL A 281 -8.41 34.30 8.61
C VAL A 281 -9.34 33.11 8.38
N TYR A 282 -8.80 32.10 7.72
CA TYR A 282 -9.55 30.89 7.33
C TYR A 282 -9.07 29.62 8.06
N LYS A 283 -8.02 29.70 8.90
CA LYS A 283 -7.41 28.58 9.61
C LYS A 283 -7.16 28.90 11.09
N SER A 284 -7.21 27.88 11.95
CA SER A 284 -6.74 27.94 13.35
C SER A 284 -5.21 28.16 13.40
N PRO A 285 -4.65 28.65 14.51
CA PRO A 285 -3.20 28.79 14.65
C PRO A 285 -2.49 27.43 14.62
N ARG A 286 -1.29 27.41 14.03
CA ARG A 286 -0.54 26.17 13.74
C ARG A 286 -0.31 25.29 14.96
N PHE A 287 -0.04 25.87 16.13
CA PHE A 287 0.23 25.09 17.34
C PHE A 287 -0.93 24.17 17.74
N LEU A 288 -2.19 24.53 17.42
CA LEU A 288 -3.37 23.69 17.68
C LEU A 288 -3.49 22.50 16.72
N GLU A 289 -2.86 22.55 15.54
CA GLU A 289 -2.81 21.42 14.61
C GLU A 289 -1.73 20.40 14.98
N GLU A 290 -0.72 20.83 15.73
CA GLU A 290 0.48 20.05 16.06
C GLU A 290 0.56 19.65 17.56
N LEU A 291 -0.57 19.63 18.27
CA LEU A 291 -0.61 19.36 19.73
C LEU A 291 0.07 18.05 20.14
N VAL A 292 0.08 17.05 19.25
CA VAL A 292 0.76 15.76 19.44
C VAL A 292 2.29 15.91 19.51
N ARG A 293 2.87 16.90 18.83
CA ARG A 293 4.32 17.05 18.63
C ARG A 293 4.99 18.06 19.58
N ARG A 294 4.33 18.43 20.68
CA ARG A 294 4.79 19.47 21.63
C ARG A 294 5.08 20.80 20.91
N PRO A 295 4.03 21.52 20.47
CA PRO A 295 4.19 22.66 19.59
C PRO A 295 4.86 23.85 20.29
N THR A 296 5.55 24.69 19.50
CA THR A 296 6.14 25.95 19.96
C THR A 296 5.08 27.04 20.11
N LEU A 297 5.24 27.89 21.13
CA LEU A 297 4.35 29.04 21.38
C LEU A 297 4.96 30.38 20.95
N ASP A 298 6.00 30.36 20.12
CA ASP A 298 6.58 31.57 19.57
C ASP A 298 5.63 32.22 18.56
N ILE A 299 5.67 33.55 18.48
CA ILE A 299 4.81 34.32 17.56
C ILE A 299 5.34 34.15 16.13
N GLU A 300 4.48 33.72 15.23
CA GLU A 300 4.77 33.49 13.82
C GLU A 300 4.26 34.67 12.97
N PRO A 301 4.84 34.92 11.77
CA PRO A 301 4.39 36.02 10.89
C PRO A 301 2.91 35.95 10.50
N ASP A 302 2.38 34.73 10.37
CA ASP A 302 0.98 34.44 10.03
C ASP A 302 0.01 34.62 11.20
N ASP A 303 0.51 34.88 12.43
CA ASP A 303 -0.36 35.03 13.59
C ASP A 303 -1.11 36.37 13.57
N MET A 304 -2.44 36.28 13.52
CA MET A 304 -3.30 37.44 13.77
C MET A 304 -3.38 37.77 15.27
N CYS A 305 -3.91 38.94 15.60
CA CYS A 305 -3.91 39.42 16.99
C CYS A 305 -4.57 38.43 17.98
N PHE A 306 -5.62 37.73 17.54
CA PHE A 306 -6.28 36.68 18.35
C PHE A 306 -5.38 35.44 18.55
N HIS A 307 -4.61 35.02 17.53
CA HIS A 307 -3.67 33.90 17.65
C HIS A 307 -2.55 34.21 18.65
N VAL A 308 -2.02 35.44 18.63
CA VAL A 308 -1.03 35.90 19.62
C VAL A 308 -1.62 35.88 21.03
N PHE A 309 -2.90 36.25 21.19
CA PHE A 309 -3.61 36.13 22.46
C PHE A 309 -3.71 34.67 22.93
N LEU A 310 -4.04 33.71 22.05
CA LEU A 310 -4.06 32.28 22.40
C LEU A 310 -2.68 31.79 22.85
N LYS A 311 -1.61 32.15 22.12
CA LYS A 311 -0.23 31.81 22.49
C LYS A 311 0.15 32.42 23.85
N LEU A 312 -0.25 33.67 24.13
CA LEU A 312 -0.04 34.32 25.44
C LEU A 312 -0.75 33.57 26.57
N VAL A 313 -2.01 33.16 26.37
CA VAL A 313 -2.79 32.39 27.36
C VAL A 313 -2.12 31.05 27.66
N ALA A 314 -1.83 30.28 26.61
CA ALA A 314 -1.16 28.99 26.74
C ALA A 314 0.19 29.12 27.44
N LEU A 315 1.00 30.09 27.02
CA LEU A 315 2.33 30.32 27.58
C LEU A 315 2.24 30.67 29.07
N SER A 316 1.30 31.53 29.44
CA SER A 316 1.10 31.94 30.84
C SER A 316 0.72 30.74 31.71
N ILE A 317 -0.18 29.87 31.23
CA ILE A 317 -0.54 28.63 31.93
C ILE A 317 0.68 27.71 32.07
N GLN A 318 1.46 27.50 31.01
CA GLN A 318 2.66 26.65 31.06
C GLN A 318 3.71 27.18 32.04
N LYS A 319 3.96 28.50 32.07
CA LYS A 319 4.93 29.11 33.00
C LYS A 319 4.45 29.05 34.45
N LEU A 320 3.15 29.21 34.71
CA LEU A 320 2.57 29.04 36.05
C LEU A 320 2.60 27.57 36.51
N LYS A 321 2.37 26.62 35.60
CA LYS A 321 2.51 25.18 35.87
C LYS A 321 3.95 24.83 36.26
N GLY A 322 4.93 25.39 35.55
CA GLY A 322 6.36 25.16 35.81
C GLY A 322 6.81 25.56 37.23
N ILE A 323 6.05 26.38 37.94
CA ILE A 323 6.34 26.81 39.33
C ILE A 323 5.34 26.28 40.36
N GLY A 324 4.45 25.35 39.96
CA GLY A 324 3.46 24.75 40.86
C GLY A 324 2.34 25.70 41.29
N ALA A 325 2.10 26.82 40.59
CA ALA A 325 1.08 27.82 40.96
C ALA A 325 -0.35 27.40 40.52
N VAL A 326 -0.82 26.24 40.98
CA VAL A 326 -2.09 25.62 40.54
C VAL A 326 -3.31 26.53 40.77
N LYS A 327 -3.33 27.29 41.88
CA LYS A 327 -4.40 28.25 42.17
C LYS A 327 -4.47 29.37 41.13
N ASP A 328 -3.32 29.88 40.71
CA ASP A 328 -3.24 30.95 39.71
C ASP A 328 -3.70 30.43 38.34
N VAL A 329 -3.33 29.20 37.98
CA VAL A 329 -3.81 28.54 36.75
C VAL A 329 -5.33 28.37 36.80
N ARG A 330 -5.88 27.84 37.91
CA ARG A 330 -7.34 27.66 38.07
C ARG A 330 -8.09 28.98 37.88
N ASN A 331 -7.63 30.04 38.53
CA ASN A 331 -8.24 31.36 38.42
C ASN A 331 -8.15 31.93 37.00
N LEU A 332 -7.01 31.74 36.34
CA LEU A 332 -6.81 32.18 34.96
C LEU A 332 -7.78 31.46 34.02
N VAL A 333 -7.80 30.13 34.08
CA VAL A 333 -8.69 29.29 33.25
C VAL A 333 -10.14 29.68 33.47
N ALA A 334 -10.59 29.76 34.73
CA ALA A 334 -11.97 30.16 35.07
C ALA A 334 -12.33 31.55 34.53
N ARG A 335 -11.39 32.50 34.55
CA ARG A 335 -11.60 33.87 34.05
C ARG A 335 -11.67 33.96 32.52
N THR A 336 -11.07 33.01 31.81
CA THR A 336 -10.95 32.99 30.34
C THR A 336 -11.93 32.04 29.66
N ILE A 337 -12.82 31.37 30.41
CA ILE A 337 -13.92 30.59 29.82
C ILE A 337 -15.02 31.56 29.35
N PRO A 338 -15.44 31.51 28.07
CA PRO A 338 -16.55 32.30 27.57
C PRO A 338 -17.89 31.97 28.25
N ASN A 339 -18.71 32.99 28.50
CA ASN A 339 -20.01 32.84 29.17
C ASN A 339 -21.21 32.62 28.22
N HIS A 340 -21.02 32.71 26.89
CA HIS A 340 -22.11 32.69 25.91
C HIS A 340 -21.88 31.66 24.80
N ASN A 341 -22.90 30.85 24.51
CA ASN A 341 -22.88 29.87 23.43
C ASN A 341 -23.82 30.36 22.31
N ARG A 342 -23.27 31.09 21.34
CA ARG A 342 -24.05 31.50 20.16
C ARG A 342 -24.17 30.33 19.20
N GLN A 343 -25.40 29.91 18.91
CA GLN A 343 -25.66 28.86 17.92
C GLN A 343 -25.82 29.46 16.52
N HIS A 344 -25.28 28.79 15.50
CA HIS A 344 -25.34 29.23 14.10
C HIS A 344 -26.33 28.36 13.31
N LEU A 345 -27.58 28.80 13.24
CA LEU A 345 -28.67 28.03 12.65
C LEU A 345 -28.52 27.87 11.13
N LYS A 346 -28.90 26.70 10.62
CA LYS A 346 -28.86 26.32 9.18
C LYS A 346 -29.74 27.18 8.26
N GLU A 347 -30.74 27.84 8.83
CA GLU A 347 -31.72 28.70 8.12
C GLU A 347 -31.25 30.16 8.01
N GLN A 348 -30.15 30.53 8.69
CA GLN A 348 -29.60 31.88 8.67
C GLN A 348 -28.43 31.99 7.70
N ASN A 349 -28.32 33.13 7.00
CA ASN A 349 -27.14 33.44 6.21
C ASN A 349 -25.92 33.59 7.14
N VAL A 350 -25.03 32.59 7.14
CA VAL A 350 -23.83 32.61 7.99
C VAL A 350 -22.73 33.40 7.28
N LEU A 351 -22.34 34.54 7.85
CA LEU A 351 -21.24 35.35 7.33
C LEU A 351 -19.89 34.71 7.67
N SER A 352 -18.87 34.88 6.81
CA SER A 352 -17.52 34.34 7.06
C SER A 352 -16.93 34.82 8.39
N ARG A 353 -17.27 36.03 8.83
CA ARG A 353 -16.87 36.59 10.13
C ARG A 353 -17.46 35.81 11.31
N ASP A 354 -18.70 35.33 11.19
CA ASP A 354 -19.37 34.56 12.23
C ASP A 354 -18.74 33.16 12.38
N LEU A 355 -18.36 32.52 11.26
CA LEU A 355 -17.61 31.26 11.29
C LEU A 355 -16.20 31.42 11.89
N ALA A 356 -15.53 32.53 11.59
CA ALA A 356 -14.22 32.83 12.18
C ALA A 356 -14.32 33.06 13.70
N ALA A 357 -15.36 33.76 14.17
CA ALA A 357 -15.66 33.92 15.59
C ALA A 357 -15.93 32.57 16.29
N LEU A 358 -16.72 31.69 15.66
CA LEU A 358 -16.97 30.34 16.18
C LEU A 358 -15.68 29.51 16.26
N ARG A 359 -14.81 29.60 15.23
CA ARG A 359 -13.51 28.93 15.24
C ARG A 359 -12.63 29.44 16.37
N ASN A 360 -12.52 30.76 16.54
CA ASN A 360 -11.78 31.38 17.63
C ASN A 360 -12.29 30.96 19.02
N HIS A 361 -13.60 30.74 19.16
CA HIS A 361 -14.18 30.20 20.39
C HIS A 361 -13.66 28.76 20.65
N HIS A 362 -13.73 27.88 19.65
CA HIS A 362 -13.18 26.52 19.75
C HIS A 362 -11.67 26.53 20.00
N ASP A 363 -10.92 27.40 19.31
CA ASP A 363 -9.47 27.53 19.45
C ASP A 363 -9.09 27.99 20.86
N LEU A 364 -9.85 28.93 21.47
CA LEU A 364 -9.65 29.35 22.85
C LEU A 364 -9.90 28.22 23.84
N LEU A 365 -11.05 27.55 23.75
CA LEU A 365 -11.35 26.44 24.65
C LEU A 365 -10.38 25.26 24.46
N GLY A 366 -9.98 24.97 23.21
CA GLY A 366 -8.98 23.96 22.89
C GLY A 366 -7.61 24.32 23.45
N THR A 367 -7.20 25.59 23.37
CA THR A 367 -5.98 26.11 23.98
C THR A 367 -6.00 25.95 25.50
N LEU A 368 -7.12 26.30 26.15
CA LEU A 368 -7.29 26.14 27.59
C LEU A 368 -7.29 24.66 28.00
N PHE A 369 -7.95 23.79 27.25
CA PHE A 369 -7.95 22.34 27.50
C PHE A 369 -6.54 21.76 27.42
N TRP A 370 -5.81 22.06 26.34
CA TRP A 370 -4.46 21.54 26.14
C TRP A 370 -3.45 22.08 27.16
N ALA A 371 -3.45 23.39 27.40
CA ALA A 371 -2.44 24.01 28.27
C ALA A 371 -2.66 23.67 29.76
N SER A 372 -3.90 23.42 30.18
CA SER A 372 -4.25 23.20 31.58
C SER A 372 -3.91 21.78 32.06
N PRO A 373 -3.46 21.62 33.33
CA PRO A 373 -3.41 20.33 34.00
C PRO A 373 -4.76 19.59 33.98
N PRO A 374 -4.78 18.24 33.88
CA PRO A 374 -6.01 17.44 33.75
C PRO A 374 -7.11 17.79 34.76
N GLU A 375 -6.75 18.08 36.01
CA GLU A 375 -7.68 18.33 37.11
C GLU A 375 -8.42 19.67 37.00
N ILE A 376 -7.92 20.59 36.17
CA ILE A 376 -8.46 21.95 36.02
C ILE A 376 -8.75 22.30 34.55
N ARG A 377 -8.81 21.30 33.66
CA ARG A 377 -9.22 21.52 32.27
C ARG A 377 -10.69 21.95 32.20
N PRO A 378 -11.05 22.81 31.22
CA PRO A 378 -12.44 22.99 30.85
C PRO A 378 -13.07 21.63 30.48
N PRO A 379 -14.29 21.33 30.94
CA PRO A 379 -14.95 20.10 30.57
C PRO A 379 -15.28 20.08 29.06
N ALA A 380 -15.10 18.92 28.42
CA ALA A 380 -15.26 18.77 26.97
C ALA A 380 -16.68 19.15 26.47
N ASN A 381 -17.69 19.03 27.34
CA ASN A 381 -19.07 19.41 27.05
C ASN A 381 -19.26 20.91 26.74
N LEU A 382 -18.38 21.79 27.24
CA LEU A 382 -18.41 23.22 26.91
C LEU A 382 -17.99 23.46 25.46
N ILE A 383 -17.09 22.63 24.94
CA ILE A 383 -16.61 22.69 23.56
C ILE A 383 -17.63 22.06 22.62
N GLU A 384 -18.14 20.87 22.99
CA GLU A 384 -19.19 20.15 22.26
C GLU A 384 -20.42 21.03 21.99
N ARG A 385 -20.95 21.70 23.04
CA ARG A 385 -22.22 22.42 22.98
C ARG A 385 -22.19 23.74 22.19
N LEU A 386 -21.03 24.15 21.68
CA LEU A 386 -20.94 25.32 20.79
C LEU A 386 -21.68 25.10 19.48
N VAL A 387 -21.83 23.84 19.05
CA VAL A 387 -22.52 23.47 17.82
C VAL A 387 -23.55 22.40 18.11
N ALA A 388 -24.80 22.63 17.68
CA ALA A 388 -25.87 21.66 17.75
C ALA A 388 -26.09 21.06 16.35
N PRO A 389 -25.65 19.82 16.08
CA PRO A 389 -25.64 19.24 14.72
C PRO A 389 -26.99 19.33 14.00
N ALA A 390 -28.09 19.06 14.71
CA ALA A 390 -29.44 19.02 14.13
C ALA A 390 -29.92 20.37 13.55
N SER A 391 -29.38 21.48 14.05
CA SER A 391 -29.82 22.84 13.69
C SER A 391 -28.72 23.69 13.09
N SER A 392 -27.45 23.26 13.12
CA SER A 392 -26.31 24.11 12.74
C SER A 392 -25.92 24.00 11.26
N HIS A 393 -25.30 25.05 10.73
CA HIS A 393 -24.74 25.06 9.38
C HIS A 393 -23.56 24.07 9.23
N LYS A 394 -23.38 23.47 8.05
CA LYS A 394 -22.31 22.49 7.75
C LYS A 394 -20.93 22.95 8.22
N GLU A 395 -20.52 24.16 7.85
CA GLU A 395 -19.18 24.69 8.21
C GLU A 395 -18.98 24.83 9.74
N ALA A 396 -20.04 25.11 10.50
CA ALA A 396 -19.97 25.12 11.97
C ALA A 396 -19.73 23.70 12.51
N CYS A 397 -20.43 22.71 11.96
CA CYS A 397 -20.22 21.29 12.27
C CYS A 397 -18.77 20.85 11.98
N LEU A 398 -18.20 21.27 10.85
CA LEU A 398 -16.81 20.95 10.49
C LEU A 398 -15.79 21.56 11.45
N ILE A 399 -16.02 22.81 11.93
CA ILE A 399 -15.18 23.44 12.96
C ILE A 399 -15.21 22.62 14.26
N ASN A 400 -16.40 22.16 14.68
CA ASN A 400 -16.57 21.36 15.89
C ASN A 400 -15.86 19.99 15.79
N VAL A 401 -16.02 19.28 14.66
CA VAL A 401 -15.35 18.00 14.39
C VAL A 401 -13.83 18.17 14.34
N ARG A 402 -13.32 19.27 13.77
CA ARG A 402 -11.89 19.56 13.73
C ARG A 402 -11.30 19.78 15.12
N CYS A 403 -11.99 20.55 15.96
CA CYS A 403 -11.61 20.77 17.35
C CYS A 403 -11.62 19.45 18.14
N TRP A 404 -12.67 18.64 17.98
CA TRP A 404 -12.72 17.29 18.55
C TRP A 404 -11.51 16.45 18.13
N ASN A 405 -11.19 16.44 16.83
CA ASN A 405 -10.06 15.66 16.29
C ASN A 405 -8.72 16.09 16.91
N GLN A 406 -8.42 17.39 16.94
CA GLN A 406 -7.18 17.92 17.52
C GLN A 406 -6.99 17.53 18.98
N LEU A 407 -8.05 17.68 19.78
CA LEU A 407 -8.00 17.38 21.21
C LEU A 407 -7.98 15.88 21.49
N ALA A 408 -8.77 15.08 20.76
CA ALA A 408 -8.78 13.63 20.90
C ALA A 408 -7.42 13.01 20.52
N ARG A 409 -6.80 13.48 19.43
CA ARG A 409 -5.43 13.10 19.04
C ARG A 409 -4.43 13.40 20.14
N PHE A 410 -4.49 14.61 20.72
CA PHE A 410 -3.64 15.00 21.84
C PHE A 410 -3.83 14.08 23.05
N VAL A 411 -5.07 13.83 23.47
CA VAL A 411 -5.39 12.98 24.64
C VAL A 411 -4.84 11.57 24.45
N VAL A 412 -5.06 10.97 23.28
CA VAL A 412 -4.57 9.63 22.96
C VAL A 412 -3.04 9.59 22.91
N ALA A 413 -2.40 10.51 22.18
CA ALA A 413 -0.95 10.52 22.03
C ALA A 413 -0.19 10.88 23.31
N SER A 414 -0.84 11.57 24.26
CA SER A 414 -0.25 11.93 25.55
C SER A 414 -0.32 10.80 26.58
N GLY A 415 -0.90 9.64 26.23
CA GLY A 415 -1.12 8.52 27.16
C GLY A 415 -2.26 8.73 28.16
N GLU A 416 -3.14 9.72 27.90
CA GLU A 416 -4.26 10.07 28.78
C GLU A 416 -5.59 9.42 28.34
N ALA A 417 -5.54 8.44 27.44
CA ALA A 417 -6.73 7.84 26.82
C ALA A 417 -7.74 7.32 27.85
N VAL A 418 -7.28 6.53 28.83
CA VAL A 418 -8.15 5.91 29.85
C VAL A 418 -8.87 6.94 30.72
N GLN A 419 -8.17 8.04 31.06
CA GLN A 419 -8.67 9.03 32.03
C GLN A 419 -9.52 10.12 31.36
N SER A 420 -9.10 10.58 30.19
CA SER A 420 -9.63 11.82 29.59
C SER A 420 -10.44 11.60 28.31
N LEU A 421 -10.39 10.43 27.66
CA LEU A 421 -11.05 10.23 26.36
C LEU A 421 -12.55 9.98 26.45
N LYS A 422 -13.06 9.48 27.58
CA LYS A 422 -14.48 9.09 27.73
C LYS A 422 -15.48 10.20 27.34
N PRO A 423 -15.33 11.47 27.76
CA PRO A 423 -16.20 12.56 27.30
C PRO A 423 -16.12 12.80 25.78
N PHE A 424 -14.95 12.62 25.17
CA PHE A 424 -14.77 12.77 23.72
C PHE A 424 -15.44 11.64 22.94
N ILE A 425 -15.45 10.41 23.47
CA ILE A 425 -16.21 9.29 22.89
C ILE A 425 -17.71 9.61 22.88
N GLN A 426 -18.23 10.13 24.00
CA GLN A 426 -19.63 10.54 24.10
C GLN A 426 -19.98 11.65 23.11
N TRP A 427 -19.16 12.70 23.05
CA TRP A 427 -19.31 13.81 22.10
C TRP A 427 -19.35 13.28 20.66
N ARG A 428 -18.34 12.50 20.24
CA ARG A 428 -18.29 11.91 18.88
C ARG A 428 -19.53 11.08 18.57
N ASN A 429 -19.93 10.19 19.48
CA ASN A 429 -21.04 9.26 19.24
C ASN A 429 -22.37 10.00 19.11
N MET A 430 -22.64 10.95 20.01
CA MET A 430 -23.84 11.76 19.96
C MET A 430 -23.88 12.62 18.69
N PHE A 431 -22.76 13.27 18.37
CA PHE A 431 -22.63 14.10 17.18
C PHE A 431 -22.88 13.30 15.90
N PHE A 432 -22.16 12.18 15.72
CA PHE A 432 -22.30 11.32 14.54
C PHE A 432 -23.73 10.77 14.39
N GLN A 433 -24.35 10.31 15.48
CA GLN A 433 -25.73 9.81 15.44
C GLN A 433 -26.74 10.88 15.04
N GLN A 434 -26.58 12.12 15.51
CA GLN A 434 -27.48 13.22 15.12
C GLN A 434 -27.32 13.59 13.65
N VAL A 435 -26.09 13.68 13.15
CA VAL A 435 -25.81 13.94 11.73
C VAL A 435 -26.34 12.81 10.84
N LEU A 436 -26.18 11.55 11.27
CA LEU A 436 -26.68 10.40 10.52
C LEU A 436 -28.23 10.38 10.46
N ARG A 437 -28.92 10.65 11.59
CA ARG A 437 -30.38 10.80 11.59
C ARG A 437 -30.85 11.94 10.68
N GLN A 438 -30.09 13.02 10.60
CA GLN A 438 -30.38 14.11 9.67
C GLN A 438 -30.24 13.64 8.22
N PHE A 439 -29.18 12.88 7.92
CA PHE A 439 -28.98 12.29 6.59
C PHE A 439 -30.15 11.40 6.16
N ASP A 440 -30.62 10.52 7.06
CA ASP A 440 -31.73 9.61 6.78
C ASP A 440 -33.06 10.33 6.59
N SER A 441 -33.28 11.45 7.30
CA SER A 441 -34.53 12.21 7.28
C SER A 441 -34.61 13.32 6.22
N VAL A 442 -33.53 13.60 5.47
CA VAL A 442 -33.53 14.70 4.47
C VAL A 442 -34.70 14.58 3.49
N ALA A 443 -34.95 13.39 2.95
CA ALA A 443 -35.98 13.18 1.93
C ALA A 443 -37.39 13.46 2.47
N SER A 444 -37.73 12.93 3.65
CA SER A 444 -39.04 13.14 4.26
C SER A 444 -39.25 14.59 4.70
N VAL A 445 -38.21 15.25 5.21
CA VAL A 445 -38.28 16.67 5.63
C VAL A 445 -38.51 17.58 4.43
N VAL A 446 -37.76 17.41 3.33
CA VAL A 446 -37.93 18.25 2.12
C VAL A 446 -39.31 18.02 1.50
N GLN A 447 -39.80 16.78 1.48
CA GLN A 447 -41.15 16.46 0.99
C GLN A 447 -42.24 17.12 1.86
N GLN A 448 -42.13 17.06 3.19
CA GLN A 448 -43.06 17.72 4.09
C GLN A 448 -43.04 19.26 3.95
N GLN A 449 -41.86 19.85 3.74
CA GLN A 449 -41.72 21.27 3.45
C GLN A 449 -42.34 21.67 2.10
N ALA A 450 -42.21 20.82 1.08
CA ALA A 450 -42.85 21.07 -0.21
C ALA A 450 -44.39 21.03 -0.11
N LEU A 451 -44.93 20.12 0.71
CA LEU A 451 -46.36 19.97 0.95
C LEU A 451 -46.96 21.09 1.82
N SER A 452 -46.15 21.77 2.64
CA SER A 452 -46.61 22.86 3.52
C SER A 452 -46.58 24.25 2.87
N LEU A 453 -46.06 24.38 1.64
CA LEU A 453 -46.08 25.62 0.87
C LEU A 453 -47.47 25.92 0.29
N ALA A 454 -47.82 27.20 0.16
CA ALA A 454 -49.12 27.65 -0.34
C ALA A 454 -49.43 27.08 -1.75
N GLN A 455 -50.70 26.70 -1.98
CA GLN A 455 -51.16 25.96 -3.18
C GLN A 455 -50.78 26.61 -4.53
N ASP A 456 -50.59 27.94 -4.56
CA ASP A 456 -50.20 28.68 -5.76
C ASP A 456 -48.69 28.55 -6.09
N VAL A 457 -47.84 28.24 -5.09
CA VAL A 457 -46.40 28.01 -5.26
C VAL A 457 -46.11 26.53 -5.54
N THR A 458 -46.89 25.62 -4.97
CA THR A 458 -46.73 24.16 -5.14
C THR A 458 -46.87 23.71 -6.60
N LYS A 459 -47.66 24.43 -7.42
CA LYS A 459 -47.81 24.15 -8.87
C LYS A 459 -46.57 24.53 -9.71
N SER A 460 -45.66 25.33 -9.16
CA SER A 460 -44.46 25.83 -9.85
C SER A 460 -43.18 25.05 -9.53
N ILE A 461 -43.21 24.18 -8.50
CA ILE A 461 -42.06 23.39 -8.07
C ILE A 461 -42.15 22.03 -8.76
N SER A 462 -41.24 21.76 -9.70
CA SER A 462 -41.15 20.44 -10.33
C SER A 462 -40.53 19.41 -9.39
N ASP A 463 -40.85 18.13 -9.59
CA ASP A 463 -40.21 17.02 -8.87
C ASP A 463 -38.68 17.03 -9.04
N GLU A 464 -38.17 17.55 -10.16
CA GLU A 464 -36.74 17.71 -10.42
C GLU A 464 -36.09 18.67 -9.41
N VAL A 465 -36.75 19.78 -9.07
CA VAL A 465 -36.24 20.75 -8.08
C VAL A 465 -36.26 20.15 -6.67
N ILE A 466 -37.26 19.33 -6.34
CA ILE A 466 -37.34 18.62 -5.06
C ILE A 466 -36.19 17.61 -4.96
N GLN A 467 -35.95 16.80 -6.00
CA GLN A 467 -34.85 15.83 -6.03
C GLN A 467 -33.47 16.50 -6.01
N ALA A 468 -33.30 17.62 -6.71
CA ALA A 468 -32.07 18.42 -6.65
C ALA A 468 -31.83 18.96 -5.23
N THR A 469 -32.86 19.45 -4.56
CA THR A 469 -32.77 19.96 -3.18
C THR A 469 -32.43 18.84 -2.19
N ILE A 470 -33.06 17.67 -2.31
CA ILE A 470 -32.74 16.48 -1.51
C ILE A 470 -31.27 16.09 -1.70
N SER A 471 -30.81 16.07 -2.95
CA SER A 471 -29.43 15.68 -3.30
C SER A 471 -28.40 16.66 -2.73
N MET A 472 -28.64 17.97 -2.85
CA MET A 472 -27.77 19.02 -2.27
C MET A 472 -27.71 18.94 -0.74
N ASN A 473 -28.86 18.77 -0.08
CA ASN A 473 -28.91 18.65 1.38
C ASN A 473 -28.23 17.37 1.87
N LYS A 474 -28.44 16.24 1.18
CA LYS A 474 -27.73 14.99 1.47
C LYS A 474 -26.22 15.12 1.30
N ALA A 475 -25.76 15.78 0.23
CA ALA A 475 -24.34 16.03 0.01
C ALA A 475 -23.71 16.87 1.13
N ALA A 476 -24.39 17.95 1.57
CA ALA A 476 -23.88 18.78 2.65
C ALA A 476 -23.75 18.03 4.00
N VAL A 477 -24.71 17.16 4.31
CA VAL A 477 -24.64 16.30 5.51
C VAL A 477 -23.60 15.20 5.35
N MET A 478 -23.42 14.66 4.14
CA MET A 478 -22.40 13.66 3.80
C MET A 478 -20.99 14.15 4.12
N ASP A 479 -20.68 15.40 3.77
CA ASP A 479 -19.36 15.99 4.04
C ASP A 479 -19.03 16.01 5.54
N VAL A 480 -20.04 16.22 6.40
CA VAL A 480 -19.88 16.16 7.86
C VAL A 480 -19.70 14.71 8.33
N LEU A 481 -20.43 13.75 7.77
CA LEU A 481 -20.27 12.32 8.08
C LEU A 481 -18.87 11.81 7.70
N TYR A 482 -18.39 12.21 6.52
CA TYR A 482 -17.03 11.93 6.07
C TYR A 482 -16.00 12.54 7.01
N ALA A 483 -16.14 13.82 7.38
CA ALA A 483 -15.24 14.47 8.34
C ALA A 483 -15.21 13.75 9.70
N CYS A 484 -16.36 13.28 10.20
CA CYS A 484 -16.42 12.47 11.42
C CYS A 484 -15.70 11.13 11.29
N ALA A 485 -15.84 10.42 10.16
CA ALA A 485 -15.18 9.15 9.93
C ALA A 485 -13.66 9.33 9.76
N ALA A 486 -13.25 10.33 8.98
CA ALA A 486 -11.86 10.71 8.79
C ALA A 486 -11.18 11.15 10.10
N ALA A 487 -11.88 11.90 10.95
CA ALA A 487 -11.39 12.29 12.26
C ALA A 487 -11.19 11.07 13.19
N SER A 488 -12.11 10.09 13.20
CA SER A 488 -11.92 8.85 13.95
C SER A 488 -10.70 8.06 13.46
N LEU A 489 -10.51 7.96 12.15
CA LEU A 489 -9.34 7.33 11.54
C LEU A 489 -8.04 8.03 11.95
N ASP A 490 -8.03 9.36 11.91
CA ASP A 490 -6.88 10.18 12.28
C ASP A 490 -6.50 9.99 13.77
N VAL A 491 -7.48 9.97 14.68
CA VAL A 491 -7.25 9.63 16.10
C VAL A 491 -6.68 8.22 16.25
N MET A 492 -7.21 7.23 15.52
CA MET A 492 -6.74 5.84 15.57
C MET A 492 -5.26 5.71 15.16
N ARG A 493 -4.81 6.48 14.15
CA ARG A 493 -3.40 6.51 13.70
C ARG A 493 -2.42 6.95 14.79
N HIS A 494 -2.87 7.79 15.71
CA HIS A 494 -2.06 8.36 16.79
C HIS A 494 -2.08 7.53 18.09
N THR A 495 -2.76 6.38 18.10
CA THR A 495 -2.79 5.48 19.26
C THR A 495 -1.41 4.86 19.50
N PRO A 496 -0.83 4.97 20.71
CA PRO A 496 0.49 4.40 21.00
C PRO A 496 0.45 2.89 21.26
N ASP A 497 -0.65 2.37 21.82
CA ASP A 497 -0.81 0.99 22.27
C ASP A 497 -2.23 0.45 22.00
N LEU A 498 -2.41 -0.86 22.23
CA LEU A 498 -3.68 -1.55 22.01
C LEU A 498 -4.79 -1.08 22.95
N GLU A 499 -4.46 -0.70 24.20
CA GLU A 499 -5.44 -0.19 25.16
C GLU A 499 -6.03 1.15 24.66
N ALA A 500 -5.18 2.11 24.30
CA ALA A 500 -5.61 3.38 23.73
C ALA A 500 -6.36 3.20 22.41
N ALA A 501 -5.94 2.24 21.56
CA ALA A 501 -6.65 1.90 20.34
C ALA A 501 -8.05 1.34 20.63
N THR A 502 -8.21 0.51 21.66
CA THR A 502 -9.50 -0.04 22.07
C THR A 502 -10.45 1.06 22.55
N PHE A 503 -9.96 2.02 23.35
CA PHE A 503 -10.77 3.18 23.75
C PHE A 503 -11.09 4.12 22.57
N ALA A 504 -10.18 4.27 21.61
CA ALA A 504 -10.38 5.12 20.44
C ALA A 504 -11.38 4.53 19.44
N LEU A 505 -11.48 3.20 19.35
CA LEU A 505 -12.34 2.48 18.41
C LEU A 505 -13.81 2.86 18.60
N ASN A 506 -14.48 3.22 17.51
CA ASN A 506 -15.89 3.56 17.54
C ASN A 506 -16.75 2.44 16.93
N THR A 507 -17.07 1.42 17.72
CA THR A 507 -17.89 0.30 17.25
C THR A 507 -19.25 0.77 16.74
N LEU A 508 -19.91 1.72 17.41
CA LEU A 508 -21.21 2.26 17.00
C LEU A 508 -21.16 2.99 15.65
N GLN A 509 -20.16 3.84 15.42
CA GLN A 509 -19.99 4.53 14.14
C GLN A 509 -19.69 3.54 13.01
N LEU A 510 -18.79 2.58 13.24
CA LEU A 510 -18.46 1.54 12.26
C LEU A 510 -19.70 0.70 11.91
N GLN A 511 -20.43 0.20 12.92
CA GLN A 511 -21.69 -0.53 12.72
C GLN A 511 -22.70 0.27 11.90
N SER A 512 -22.89 1.55 12.23
CA SER A 512 -23.80 2.44 11.51
C SER A 512 -23.37 2.63 10.06
N ILE A 513 -22.09 2.88 9.79
CA ILE A 513 -21.57 3.03 8.42
C ILE A 513 -21.77 1.72 7.64
N PHE A 514 -21.35 0.58 8.20
CA PHE A 514 -21.47 -0.72 7.53
C PHE A 514 -22.93 -1.08 7.22
N LYS A 515 -23.88 -0.79 8.12
CA LYS A 515 -25.32 -0.99 7.86
C LYS A 515 -25.83 -0.23 6.63
N HIS A 516 -25.30 0.97 6.35
CA HIS A 516 -25.70 1.76 5.17
C HIS A 516 -25.11 1.25 3.85
N PHE A 517 -24.12 0.36 3.92
CA PHE A 517 -23.56 -0.37 2.77
C PHE A 517 -24.04 -1.82 2.70
N ALA A 518 -24.85 -2.28 3.65
CA ALA A 518 -25.44 -3.62 3.66
C ALA A 518 -26.68 -3.76 2.76
N VAL A 519 -27.15 -2.66 2.16
CA VAL A 519 -28.27 -2.62 1.21
C VAL A 519 -27.81 -1.90 -0.06
N ALA A 520 -28.11 -2.46 -1.23
CA ALA A 520 -27.75 -1.89 -2.53
C ALA A 520 -28.93 -1.08 -3.13
N PRO A 521 -28.71 0.10 -3.74
CA PRO A 521 -27.44 0.84 -3.82
C PRO A 521 -27.04 1.47 -2.47
N PRO A 522 -25.73 1.66 -2.20
CA PRO A 522 -25.28 2.24 -0.94
C PRO A 522 -25.78 3.67 -0.78
N ALA A 523 -26.21 4.01 0.43
CA ALA A 523 -26.73 5.35 0.73
C ALA A 523 -25.62 6.36 1.02
N LEU A 524 -24.45 5.90 1.46
CA LEU A 524 -23.28 6.73 1.79
C LEU A 524 -22.21 6.69 0.68
N ASP A 525 -21.33 7.69 0.67
CA ASP A 525 -20.17 7.75 -0.22
C ASP A 525 -19.08 6.74 0.17
N TRP A 526 -18.39 6.20 -0.84
CA TRP A 526 -17.24 5.29 -0.72
C TRP A 526 -16.12 5.87 0.15
N GLY A 527 -15.90 7.19 0.17
CA GLY A 527 -14.92 7.82 1.04
C GLY A 527 -15.21 7.60 2.54
N VAL A 528 -16.49 7.57 2.94
CA VAL A 528 -16.91 7.29 4.32
C VAL A 528 -16.59 5.83 4.69
N LEU A 529 -16.85 4.90 3.75
CA LEU A 529 -16.51 3.49 3.94
C LEU A 529 -15.01 3.30 4.04
N GLN A 530 -14.22 3.93 3.16
CA GLN A 530 -12.76 3.83 3.17
C GLN A 530 -12.17 4.30 4.52
N ALA A 531 -12.69 5.39 5.09
CA ALA A 531 -12.25 5.86 6.41
C ALA A 531 -12.60 4.87 7.53
N ALA A 532 -13.78 4.25 7.47
CA ALA A 532 -14.22 3.22 8.41
C ALA A 532 -13.36 1.95 8.31
N LEU A 533 -13.09 1.46 7.10
CA LEU A 533 -12.22 0.31 6.83
C LEU A 533 -10.80 0.58 7.31
N GLY A 534 -10.24 1.76 7.01
CA GLY A 534 -8.91 2.16 7.49
C GLY A 534 -8.82 2.24 9.02
N THR A 535 -9.91 2.59 9.70
CA THR A 535 -9.93 2.63 11.17
C THR A 535 -9.83 1.21 11.73
N LEU A 536 -10.60 0.27 11.17
CA LEU A 536 -10.56 -1.13 11.55
C LEU A 536 -9.22 -1.78 11.20
N ASP A 537 -8.63 -1.43 10.07
CA ASP A 537 -7.33 -1.91 9.60
C ASP A 537 -6.19 -1.56 10.55
N ILE A 538 -6.11 -0.29 10.97
CA ILE A 538 -5.11 0.13 11.95
C ILE A 538 -5.35 -0.58 13.28
N PHE A 539 -6.60 -0.72 13.71
CA PHE A 539 -6.93 -1.42 14.95
C PHE A 539 -6.47 -2.89 14.91
N LEU A 540 -6.77 -3.63 13.83
CA LEU A 540 -6.29 -5.00 13.64
C LEU A 540 -4.75 -5.06 13.59
N SER A 541 -4.10 -4.08 12.97
CA SER A 541 -2.64 -3.99 12.96
C SER A 541 -2.05 -3.74 14.35
N ARG A 542 -2.78 -3.07 15.26
CA ARG A 542 -2.41 -2.96 16.68
C ARG A 542 -2.60 -4.28 17.41
N ILE A 543 -3.67 -5.03 17.12
CA ILE A 543 -3.86 -6.38 17.66
C ILE A 543 -2.70 -7.29 17.25
N ASP A 544 -2.29 -7.25 15.98
CA ASP A 544 -1.22 -8.09 15.43
C ASP A 544 0.16 -7.88 16.12
N GLY A 545 0.38 -6.73 16.77
CA GLY A 545 1.67 -6.36 17.36
C GLY A 545 1.83 -6.65 18.86
N PHE A 546 0.82 -7.18 19.56
CA PHE A 546 0.79 -7.31 21.04
C PHE A 546 0.61 -8.77 21.50
N LYS A 547 0.76 -9.03 22.81
CA LYS A 547 0.81 -10.38 23.42
C LYS A 547 -0.57 -11.07 23.47
N GLU A 548 -0.57 -12.41 23.41
CA GLU A 548 -1.74 -13.30 23.29
C GLU A 548 -2.92 -13.02 24.25
N ALA A 549 -2.70 -12.51 25.47
CA ALA A 549 -3.77 -12.30 26.45
C ALA A 549 -4.64 -11.06 26.16
N GLU A 550 -4.02 -9.91 25.86
CA GLU A 550 -4.72 -8.66 25.51
C GLU A 550 -5.29 -8.73 24.08
N GLU A 551 -4.65 -9.54 23.23
CA GLU A 551 -5.11 -9.86 21.87
C GLU A 551 -6.52 -10.49 21.90
N ASN A 552 -6.78 -11.44 22.81
CA ASN A 552 -8.04 -12.17 22.87
C ASN A 552 -9.24 -11.28 23.23
N ASP A 553 -9.10 -10.37 24.20
CA ASP A 553 -10.18 -9.47 24.61
C ASP A 553 -10.53 -8.46 23.50
N ALA A 554 -9.51 -7.90 22.83
CA ALA A 554 -9.71 -7.00 21.71
C ALA A 554 -10.36 -7.71 20.51
N LEU A 555 -9.96 -8.97 20.25
CA LEU A 555 -10.55 -9.80 19.20
C LEU A 555 -12.02 -10.14 19.48
N LEU A 556 -12.36 -10.45 20.74
CA LEU A 556 -13.75 -10.67 21.18
C LEU A 556 -14.63 -9.43 20.97
N LEU A 557 -14.09 -8.23 21.20
CA LEU A 557 -14.80 -6.99 20.95
C LEU A 557 -15.12 -6.81 19.45
N VAL A 558 -14.16 -7.08 18.56
CA VAL A 558 -14.40 -7.04 17.10
C VAL A 558 -15.43 -8.09 16.70
N ASP A 559 -15.36 -9.27 17.28
CA ASP A 559 -16.30 -10.35 17.01
C ASP A 559 -17.75 -9.99 17.39
N GLN A 560 -17.95 -9.52 18.62
CA GLN A 560 -19.28 -9.24 19.17
C GLN A 560 -19.92 -8.01 18.52
N ASP A 561 -19.16 -6.92 18.41
CA ASP A 561 -19.72 -5.63 18.02
C ASP A 561 -19.61 -5.37 16.52
N ILE A 562 -18.54 -5.78 15.83
CA ILE A 562 -18.28 -5.31 14.46
C ILE A 562 -18.67 -6.35 13.42
N SER A 563 -18.27 -7.61 13.63
CA SER A 563 -18.25 -8.66 12.59
C SER A 563 -19.58 -8.83 11.86
N ARG A 564 -20.72 -8.89 12.58
CA ARG A 564 -22.03 -9.06 11.94
C ARG A 564 -22.36 -7.95 10.94
N SER A 565 -22.08 -6.70 11.31
CA SER A 565 -22.34 -5.55 10.43
C SER A 565 -21.34 -5.46 9.28
N PHE A 566 -20.06 -5.76 9.56
CA PHE A 566 -18.98 -5.76 8.57
C PHE A 566 -19.21 -6.84 7.49
N PHE A 567 -19.44 -8.10 7.86
CA PHE A 567 -19.65 -9.17 6.87
C PHE A 567 -20.97 -9.02 6.10
N SER A 568 -22.02 -8.46 6.72
CA SER A 568 -23.24 -8.10 6.00
C SER A 568 -23.00 -7.03 4.94
N MET A 569 -22.18 -6.02 5.25
CA MET A 569 -21.73 -5.01 4.30
C MET A 569 -20.86 -5.62 3.20
N ALA A 570 -19.86 -6.41 3.59
CA ALA A 570 -18.91 -7.03 2.68
C ALA A 570 -19.62 -7.85 1.60
N ARG A 571 -20.58 -8.72 1.98
CA ARG A 571 -21.40 -9.48 1.04
C ARG A 571 -22.18 -8.59 0.08
N CYS A 572 -22.84 -7.54 0.60
CA CYS A 572 -23.61 -6.63 -0.25
C CYS A 572 -22.71 -5.93 -1.29
N VAL A 573 -21.55 -5.43 -0.86
CA VAL A 573 -20.60 -4.72 -1.73
C VAL A 573 -19.95 -5.67 -2.76
N LEU A 574 -19.58 -6.90 -2.34
CA LEU A 574 -19.03 -7.95 -3.21
C LEU A 574 -20.04 -8.42 -4.28
N SER A 575 -21.33 -8.47 -3.96
CA SER A 575 -22.38 -8.89 -4.89
C SER A 575 -22.88 -7.75 -5.79
N CYS A 576 -22.50 -6.50 -5.52
CA CYS A 576 -22.82 -5.35 -6.37
C CYS A 576 -21.96 -5.34 -7.65
N ARG A 577 -22.58 -5.55 -8.82
CA ARG A 577 -21.90 -5.48 -10.13
C ARG A 577 -21.29 -4.11 -10.42
N ARG A 578 -20.27 -4.05 -11.28
CA ARG A 578 -19.76 -2.80 -11.85
C ARG A 578 -20.85 -2.16 -12.73
N SER A 579 -21.22 -0.92 -12.43
CA SER A 579 -22.20 -0.19 -13.24
C SER A 579 -21.48 0.69 -14.26
N ARG A 580 -21.79 0.50 -15.55
CA ARG A 580 -21.28 1.35 -16.64
C ARG A 580 -21.86 2.77 -16.62
N ALA A 581 -22.90 3.02 -15.80
CA ALA A 581 -23.57 4.32 -15.68
C ALA A 581 -22.95 5.24 -14.61
N VAL A 582 -21.94 4.77 -13.87
CA VAL A 582 -21.28 5.51 -12.77
C VAL A 582 -19.94 6.07 -13.23
N SER A 583 -19.50 7.20 -12.68
CA SER A 583 -18.23 7.85 -13.03
C SER A 583 -17.02 6.92 -12.81
N ALA A 584 -15.96 7.12 -13.60
CA ALA A 584 -14.74 6.32 -13.50
C ALA A 584 -14.08 6.40 -12.11
N MET A 585 -14.11 7.58 -11.48
CA MET A 585 -13.60 7.80 -10.12
C MET A 585 -14.36 6.97 -9.07
N ALA A 586 -15.70 7.00 -9.08
CA ALA A 586 -16.49 6.23 -8.12
C ALA A 586 -16.32 4.71 -8.31
N ASN A 587 -16.03 4.25 -9.53
CA ASN A 587 -15.67 2.86 -9.80
C ASN A 587 -14.28 2.49 -9.26
N LEU A 588 -13.32 3.43 -9.28
CA LEU A 588 -12.00 3.25 -8.68
C LEU A 588 -12.09 3.21 -7.15
N ASP A 589 -12.81 4.15 -6.53
CA ASP A 589 -13.01 4.19 -5.07
C ASP A 589 -13.72 2.93 -4.57
N LYS A 590 -14.72 2.45 -5.31
CA LYS A 590 -15.36 1.15 -5.05
C LYS A 590 -14.36 -0.01 -5.13
N ALA A 591 -13.49 -0.04 -6.14
CA ALA A 591 -12.50 -1.10 -6.29
C ALA A 591 -11.49 -1.11 -5.12
N ASN A 592 -11.02 0.07 -4.70
CA ASN A 592 -10.14 0.21 -3.53
C ASN A 592 -10.83 -0.29 -2.25
N CYS A 593 -12.09 0.10 -2.03
CA CYS A 593 -12.87 -0.41 -0.90
C CYS A 593 -13.05 -1.94 -0.96
N LEU A 594 -13.31 -2.52 -2.13
CA LEU A 594 -13.44 -3.97 -2.30
C LEU A 594 -12.16 -4.72 -1.92
N GLU A 595 -11.00 -4.26 -2.41
CA GLU A 595 -9.71 -4.85 -2.04
C GLU A 595 -9.47 -4.77 -0.53
N HIS A 596 -9.77 -3.62 0.09
CA HIS A 596 -9.58 -3.41 1.51
C HIS A 596 -10.53 -4.27 2.36
N ILE A 597 -11.80 -4.41 1.96
CA ILE A 597 -12.78 -5.32 2.58
C ILE A 597 -12.26 -6.74 2.57
N VAL A 598 -11.84 -7.26 1.41
CA VAL A 598 -11.40 -8.64 1.24
C VAL A 598 -10.15 -8.93 2.08
N THR A 599 -9.20 -7.99 2.08
CA THR A 599 -7.96 -8.09 2.88
C THR A 599 -8.28 -8.11 4.37
N LEU A 600 -9.17 -7.22 4.84
CA LEU A 600 -9.59 -7.19 6.24
C LEU A 600 -10.38 -8.44 6.63
N SER A 601 -11.27 -8.94 5.76
CA SER A 601 -11.99 -10.19 5.99
C SER A 601 -11.05 -11.37 6.15
N ALA A 602 -10.00 -11.47 5.32
CA ALA A 602 -8.99 -12.53 5.44
C ALA A 602 -8.18 -12.42 6.73
N ARG A 603 -7.74 -11.22 7.11
CA ARG A 603 -7.00 -10.98 8.37
C ARG A 603 -7.85 -11.29 9.60
N MET A 604 -9.09 -10.80 9.64
CA MET A 604 -10.05 -11.12 10.69
C MET A 604 -10.32 -12.63 10.75
N GLY A 605 -10.55 -13.26 9.59
CA GLY A 605 -10.76 -14.70 9.47
C GLY A 605 -9.61 -15.51 10.03
N ALA A 606 -8.36 -15.21 9.63
CA ALA A 606 -7.17 -15.88 10.15
C ALA A 606 -7.12 -15.84 11.68
N ARG A 607 -7.30 -14.64 12.27
CA ARG A 607 -7.25 -14.45 13.73
C ARG A 607 -8.39 -15.16 14.45
N PHE A 608 -9.62 -15.05 13.95
CA PHE A 608 -10.77 -15.75 14.55
C PHE A 608 -10.65 -17.27 14.46
N MET A 609 -10.05 -17.80 13.38
CA MET A 609 -9.78 -19.23 13.26
C MET A 609 -8.67 -19.68 14.20
N SER A 610 -7.56 -18.93 14.30
CA SER A 610 -6.49 -19.18 15.28
C SER A 610 -6.99 -19.14 16.73
N ALA A 611 -7.97 -18.26 17.03
CA ALA A 611 -8.61 -18.17 18.35
C ALA A 611 -9.77 -19.17 18.55
N GLY A 612 -10.12 -20.00 17.55
CA GLY A 612 -11.20 -20.99 17.63
C GLY A 612 -12.63 -20.40 17.65
N VAL A 613 -12.79 -19.12 17.30
CA VAL A 613 -14.08 -18.40 17.29
C VAL A 613 -14.93 -18.74 16.05
N MET A 614 -14.27 -19.09 14.95
CA MET A 614 -14.92 -19.45 13.68
C MET A 614 -14.17 -20.55 12.95
N ARG A 615 -14.84 -21.19 12.01
CA ARG A 615 -14.27 -22.14 11.05
C ARG A 615 -14.16 -21.52 9.66
N LEU A 616 -13.26 -22.04 8.82
CA LEU A 616 -13.10 -21.53 7.44
C LEU A 616 -14.39 -21.70 6.63
N SER A 617 -15.09 -22.82 6.83
CA SER A 617 -16.38 -23.11 6.20
C SER A 617 -17.45 -22.03 6.49
N ASP A 618 -17.40 -21.35 7.64
CA ASP A 618 -18.34 -20.29 8.01
C ASP A 618 -18.27 -19.06 7.08
N MET A 619 -17.16 -18.85 6.36
CA MET A 619 -17.01 -17.75 5.39
C MET A 619 -17.68 -18.01 4.05
N PHE A 620 -17.99 -19.27 3.75
CA PHE A 620 -18.63 -19.73 2.51
C PHE A 620 -20.08 -20.16 2.72
N GLN A 621 -20.56 -20.14 3.98
CA GLN A 621 -21.91 -20.48 4.37
C GLN A 621 -22.70 -19.23 4.76
N ALA A 622 -24.04 -19.32 4.70
CA ALA A 622 -24.90 -18.27 5.19
C ALA A 622 -24.81 -18.18 6.72
N GLY A 623 -24.27 -17.08 7.24
CA GLY A 623 -24.05 -16.93 8.68
C GLY A 623 -23.50 -15.57 9.06
N LYS A 624 -23.02 -15.45 10.31
CA LYS A 624 -22.43 -14.23 10.86
C LYS A 624 -21.18 -13.78 10.07
N TYR A 625 -20.35 -14.74 9.65
CA TYR A 625 -19.05 -14.50 8.98
C TYR A 625 -19.08 -14.75 7.47
N GLY A 626 -20.25 -15.09 6.92
CA GLY A 626 -20.38 -15.38 5.49
C GLY A 626 -19.90 -14.19 4.66
N LEU A 627 -18.88 -14.42 3.83
CA LEU A 627 -18.30 -13.44 2.91
C LEU A 627 -18.66 -13.78 1.46
N PHE A 628 -18.65 -15.06 1.14
CA PHE A 628 -18.97 -15.60 -0.18
C PHE A 628 -20.32 -16.33 -0.16
N ASP A 629 -21.05 -16.27 -1.28
CA ASP A 629 -22.43 -16.81 -1.38
C ASP A 629 -22.46 -18.34 -1.67
N GLY A 630 -21.36 -19.04 -1.47
CA GLY A 630 -21.26 -20.49 -1.67
C GLY A 630 -19.81 -20.99 -1.79
N PRO A 631 -19.60 -22.28 -2.12
CA PRO A 631 -18.27 -22.84 -2.29
C PRO A 631 -17.56 -22.24 -3.52
N PRO A 632 -16.21 -22.21 -3.57
CA PRO A 632 -15.42 -21.57 -4.62
C PRO A 632 -15.88 -21.82 -6.06
N TYR A 633 -16.24 -23.06 -6.38
CA TYR A 633 -16.64 -23.47 -7.73
C TYR A 633 -18.03 -22.97 -8.16
N LYS A 634 -18.86 -22.46 -7.23
CA LYS A 634 -20.20 -21.88 -7.53
C LYS A 634 -20.20 -20.35 -7.56
N LEU A 635 -19.08 -19.71 -7.26
CA LEU A 635 -19.00 -18.26 -7.17
C LEU A 635 -19.07 -17.58 -8.55
N GLY A 636 -19.72 -16.41 -8.58
CA GLY A 636 -19.73 -15.55 -9.77
C GLY A 636 -18.34 -15.01 -10.12
N LEU A 637 -18.18 -14.50 -11.35
CA LEU A 637 -16.90 -14.00 -11.87
C LEU A 637 -16.26 -12.90 -10.99
N ASP A 638 -17.05 -11.92 -10.54
CA ASP A 638 -16.58 -10.84 -9.66
C ASP A 638 -16.10 -11.37 -8.29
N GLN A 639 -16.87 -12.27 -7.67
CA GLN A 639 -16.51 -12.88 -6.38
C GLN A 639 -15.28 -13.79 -6.51
N ARG A 640 -15.10 -14.48 -7.64
CA ARG A 640 -13.89 -15.29 -7.90
C ARG A 640 -12.62 -14.47 -8.02
N ARG A 641 -12.70 -13.21 -8.48
CA ARG A 641 -11.55 -12.29 -8.42
C ARG A 641 -11.18 -11.99 -6.96
N SER A 642 -12.17 -11.66 -6.14
CA SER A 642 -11.97 -11.40 -4.69
C SER A 642 -11.50 -12.63 -3.91
N LEU A 643 -11.95 -13.84 -4.30
CA LEU A 643 -11.51 -15.09 -3.68
C LEU A 643 -9.99 -15.27 -3.76
N VAL A 644 -9.38 -14.94 -4.90
CA VAL A 644 -7.92 -15.08 -5.07
C VAL A 644 -7.16 -14.17 -4.11
N LEU A 645 -7.60 -12.91 -3.97
CA LEU A 645 -7.04 -11.97 -3.00
C LEU A 645 -7.25 -12.43 -1.55
N PHE A 646 -8.44 -12.96 -1.24
CA PHE A 646 -8.77 -13.50 0.08
C PHE A 646 -7.81 -14.64 0.48
N ILE A 647 -7.65 -15.65 -0.39
CA ILE A 647 -6.80 -16.81 -0.12
C ILE A 647 -5.32 -16.40 -0.05
N SER A 648 -4.87 -15.52 -0.95
CA SER A 648 -3.50 -14.99 -0.91
C SER A 648 -3.23 -14.27 0.41
N THR A 649 -4.15 -13.42 0.87
CA THR A 649 -4.01 -12.72 2.15
C THR A 649 -4.03 -13.68 3.34
N LEU A 650 -4.88 -14.71 3.30
CA LEU A 650 -4.99 -15.72 4.35
C LEU A 650 -3.68 -16.50 4.54
N LEU A 651 -3.07 -16.94 3.43
CA LEU A 651 -1.74 -17.55 3.40
C LEU A 651 -0.65 -16.59 3.89
N GLY A 652 -0.73 -15.32 3.48
CA GLY A 652 0.14 -14.23 3.95
C GLY A 652 0.11 -14.04 5.46
N CYS A 653 -1.07 -14.22 6.08
CA CYS A 653 -1.26 -14.17 7.53
C CYS A 653 -0.78 -15.44 8.26
N GLY A 654 -0.29 -16.45 7.54
CA GLY A 654 0.24 -17.68 8.12
C GLY A 654 -0.78 -18.80 8.34
N TRP A 655 -2.03 -18.64 7.87
CA TRP A 655 -3.04 -19.70 7.95
C TRP A 655 -2.93 -20.67 6.77
N ASP A 656 -2.78 -21.97 7.04
CA ASP A 656 -2.56 -23.00 6.00
C ASP A 656 -3.45 -24.25 6.12
N ASP A 657 -4.37 -24.31 7.08
CA ASP A 657 -5.33 -25.40 7.22
C ASP A 657 -6.61 -25.14 6.40
N PHE A 658 -6.76 -25.90 5.31
CA PHE A 658 -7.94 -25.88 4.43
C PHE A 658 -8.79 -27.16 4.54
N SER A 659 -8.54 -28.01 5.54
CA SER A 659 -9.18 -29.32 5.67
C SER A 659 -10.69 -29.26 5.98
N ASP A 660 -11.13 -28.19 6.65
CA ASP A 660 -12.53 -27.92 6.99
C ASP A 660 -13.34 -27.37 5.79
N GLY A 661 -12.69 -26.97 4.70
CA GLY A 661 -13.35 -26.50 3.49
C GLY A 661 -13.84 -27.65 2.61
N ASP A 662 -14.96 -27.45 1.91
CA ASP A 662 -15.45 -28.37 0.85
C ASP A 662 -14.53 -28.40 -0.40
N PHE A 663 -13.36 -27.74 -0.34
CA PHE A 663 -12.41 -27.52 -1.44
C PHE A 663 -10.97 -27.67 -0.96
N SER A 664 -10.05 -28.01 -1.87
CA SER A 664 -8.60 -28.01 -1.60
C SER A 664 -7.90 -26.78 -2.18
N LEU A 665 -6.73 -26.43 -1.64
CA LEU A 665 -5.93 -25.30 -2.11
C LEU A 665 -5.48 -25.48 -3.57
N SER A 666 -5.18 -26.72 -3.97
CA SER A 666 -4.88 -27.10 -5.36
C SER A 666 -6.08 -26.91 -6.28
N GLU A 667 -7.29 -27.22 -5.82
CA GLU A 667 -8.55 -26.99 -6.55
C GLU A 667 -8.73 -25.48 -6.81
N VAL A 668 -8.63 -24.65 -5.78
CA VAL A 668 -8.79 -23.18 -5.90
C VAL A 668 -7.72 -22.57 -6.80
N TRP A 669 -6.46 -23.01 -6.67
CA TRP A 669 -5.38 -22.54 -7.52
C TRP A 669 -5.65 -22.85 -8.99
N ALA A 670 -5.98 -24.10 -9.34
CA ALA A 670 -6.28 -24.50 -10.71
C ALA A 670 -7.49 -23.73 -11.29
N LEU A 671 -8.55 -23.55 -10.50
CA LEU A 671 -9.75 -22.81 -10.91
C LEU A 671 -9.48 -21.31 -11.11
N SER A 672 -8.51 -20.74 -10.40
CA SER A 672 -8.15 -19.32 -10.52
C SER A 672 -7.45 -18.98 -11.84
N LEU A 673 -6.71 -19.93 -12.42
CA LEU A 673 -5.92 -19.72 -13.63
C LEU A 673 -6.76 -19.66 -14.91
N VAL A 674 -7.97 -20.20 -14.90
CA VAL A 674 -8.81 -20.37 -16.10
C VAL A 674 -9.87 -19.28 -16.28
N LYS A 675 -9.79 -18.15 -15.57
CA LYS A 675 -10.80 -17.09 -15.62
C LYS A 675 -10.69 -16.21 -16.88
N PRO A 676 -11.77 -15.52 -17.30
CA PRO A 676 -11.68 -14.48 -18.33
C PRO A 676 -10.79 -13.30 -17.89
N ARG A 677 -10.15 -12.63 -18.86
CA ARG A 677 -9.06 -11.66 -18.63
C ARG A 677 -9.44 -10.51 -17.70
N GLU A 678 -10.67 -10.01 -17.78
CA GLU A 678 -11.15 -8.87 -16.97
C GLU A 678 -11.26 -9.19 -15.46
N TYR A 679 -11.28 -10.49 -15.12
CA TYR A 679 -11.42 -11.01 -13.76
C TYR A 679 -10.13 -11.63 -13.21
N LEU A 680 -9.03 -11.55 -13.97
CA LEU A 680 -7.67 -11.76 -13.48
C LEU A 680 -7.20 -10.51 -12.71
N GLY A 681 -6.33 -10.69 -11.73
CA GLY A 681 -5.76 -9.56 -10.98
C GLY A 681 -4.76 -9.96 -9.90
N TYR A 682 -5.04 -11.03 -9.13
CA TYR A 682 -4.25 -11.39 -7.94
C TYR A 682 -3.60 -12.76 -8.03
N GLU A 683 -3.61 -13.40 -9.20
CA GLU A 683 -3.09 -14.77 -9.40
C GLU A 683 -1.58 -14.83 -9.14
N MET A 684 -0.83 -13.80 -9.55
CA MET A 684 0.61 -13.72 -9.29
C MET A 684 0.91 -13.55 -7.80
N GLN A 685 0.09 -12.77 -7.09
CA GLN A 685 0.21 -12.60 -5.64
C GLN A 685 -0.06 -13.92 -4.91
N LEU A 686 -1.09 -14.68 -5.33
CA LEU A 686 -1.35 -16.01 -4.80
C LEU A 686 -0.21 -16.99 -5.14
N ALA A 687 0.33 -16.93 -6.36
CA ALA A 687 1.47 -17.76 -6.80
C ALA A 687 2.71 -17.55 -5.90
N GLN A 688 3.02 -16.30 -5.57
CA GLN A 688 4.13 -15.93 -4.68
C GLN A 688 3.91 -16.47 -3.26
N GLU A 689 2.70 -16.34 -2.70
CA GLU A 689 2.40 -16.87 -1.36
C GLU A 689 2.42 -18.40 -1.31
N LEU A 690 1.93 -19.07 -2.36
CA LEU A 690 2.02 -20.53 -2.49
C LEU A 690 3.47 -21.03 -2.58
N HIS A 691 4.35 -20.25 -3.22
CA HIS A 691 5.78 -20.54 -3.27
C HIS A 691 6.45 -20.34 -1.91
N ARG A 692 6.17 -19.20 -1.23
CA ARG A 692 6.70 -18.89 0.11
C ARG A 692 6.36 -19.97 1.15
N GLN A 693 5.19 -20.59 1.01
CA GLN A 693 4.68 -21.66 1.88
C GLN A 693 5.13 -23.08 1.45
N ASP A 694 6.02 -23.19 0.45
CA ASP A 694 6.56 -24.45 -0.13
C ASP A 694 5.49 -25.52 -0.44
N LYS A 695 4.33 -25.09 -0.96
CA LYS A 695 3.21 -26.03 -1.25
C LYS A 695 3.41 -26.83 -2.55
N GLY A 696 4.51 -26.63 -3.28
CA GLY A 696 4.85 -27.38 -4.51
C GLY A 696 3.92 -27.17 -5.72
N LEU A 697 2.98 -26.22 -5.66
CA LEU A 697 1.96 -25.99 -6.70
C LEU A 697 2.38 -25.03 -7.82
N VAL A 698 3.54 -24.38 -7.68
CA VAL A 698 3.99 -23.27 -8.53
C VAL A 698 5.48 -23.45 -8.86
N PRO A 699 5.96 -23.09 -10.07
CA PRO A 699 7.39 -23.19 -10.41
C PRO A 699 8.28 -22.21 -9.63
N GLN A 700 9.56 -22.54 -9.49
CA GLN A 700 10.58 -21.69 -8.83
C GLN A 700 10.80 -20.33 -9.53
N THR A 701 10.44 -20.21 -10.81
CA THR A 701 10.65 -18.99 -11.61
C THR A 701 9.73 -17.81 -11.22
N VAL A 702 8.84 -18.00 -10.24
CA VAL A 702 7.81 -17.02 -9.85
C VAL A 702 8.38 -15.88 -9.00
N GLU A 703 9.47 -16.10 -8.26
CA GLU A 703 10.07 -15.09 -7.36
C GLU A 703 10.49 -13.79 -8.06
N GLY A 704 10.69 -13.80 -9.39
CA GLY A 704 11.11 -12.62 -10.18
C GLY A 704 10.03 -11.98 -11.07
N LEU A 705 8.81 -12.51 -11.11
CA LEU A 705 7.76 -12.05 -12.03
C LEU A 705 6.84 -11.02 -11.35
N THR A 706 6.96 -9.76 -11.75
CA THR A 706 6.05 -8.66 -11.32
C THR A 706 4.99 -8.32 -12.36
N VAL A 707 4.85 -9.14 -13.41
CA VAL A 707 3.93 -8.89 -14.52
C VAL A 707 2.51 -9.31 -14.14
N GLN A 708 1.51 -8.50 -14.49
CA GLN A 708 0.10 -8.88 -14.34
C GLN A 708 -0.18 -10.16 -15.14
N ALA A 709 -0.88 -11.11 -14.52
CA ALA A 709 -1.23 -12.37 -15.16
C ALA A 709 -2.02 -12.12 -16.45
N ASP A 710 -1.49 -12.61 -17.56
CA ASP A 710 -2.16 -12.66 -18.85
C ASP A 710 -2.48 -14.11 -19.24
N TYR A 711 -3.15 -14.30 -20.37
CA TYR A 711 -3.48 -15.65 -20.83
C TYR A 711 -2.25 -16.53 -21.13
N GLY A 712 -1.11 -15.93 -21.49
CA GLY A 712 0.13 -16.69 -21.66
C GLY A 712 0.64 -17.23 -20.32
N THR A 713 0.79 -16.34 -19.35
CA THR A 713 1.24 -16.67 -18.00
C THR A 713 0.30 -17.67 -17.32
N SER A 714 -1.01 -17.45 -17.40
CA SER A 714 -2.01 -18.38 -16.83
C SER A 714 -1.97 -19.75 -17.49
N ARG A 715 -1.74 -19.81 -18.80
CA ARG A 715 -1.58 -21.08 -19.52
C ARG A 715 -0.33 -21.82 -19.04
N ASP A 716 0.81 -21.15 -18.94
CA ASP A 716 2.08 -21.78 -18.55
C ASP A 716 2.04 -22.28 -17.09
N LEU A 717 1.44 -21.48 -16.20
CA LEU A 717 1.19 -21.90 -14.81
C LEU A 717 0.23 -23.09 -14.76
N PHE A 718 -0.80 -23.12 -15.60
CA PHE A 718 -1.71 -24.26 -15.67
C PHE A 718 -1.02 -25.52 -16.21
N GLU A 719 -0.16 -25.39 -17.22
CA GLU A 719 0.67 -26.47 -17.76
C GLU A 719 1.56 -27.08 -16.67
N TYR A 720 2.14 -26.23 -15.81
CA TYR A 720 2.88 -26.69 -14.64
C TYR A 720 2.00 -27.46 -13.66
N VAL A 721 0.83 -26.91 -13.30
CA VAL A 721 -0.11 -27.54 -12.35
C VAL A 721 -0.52 -28.94 -12.82
N ILE A 722 -0.94 -29.08 -14.07
CA ILE A 722 -1.40 -30.37 -14.59
C ILE A 722 -0.25 -31.36 -14.79
N SER A 723 0.94 -30.89 -15.13
CA SER A 723 2.15 -31.71 -15.19
C SER A 723 2.56 -32.20 -13.81
N ASN A 724 2.43 -31.36 -12.79
CA ASN A 724 2.69 -31.72 -11.40
C ASN A 724 1.66 -32.74 -10.89
N MET A 725 0.36 -32.53 -11.16
CA MET A 725 -0.69 -33.52 -10.83
C MET A 725 -0.36 -34.90 -11.40
N ARG A 726 0.03 -34.99 -12.68
CA ARG A 726 0.45 -36.25 -13.31
C ARG A 726 1.67 -36.86 -12.60
N ARG A 727 2.71 -36.05 -12.36
CA ARG A 727 3.95 -36.49 -11.71
C ARG A 727 3.69 -37.03 -10.30
N SER A 728 2.92 -36.29 -9.49
CA SER A 728 2.56 -36.68 -8.12
C SER A 728 1.73 -37.96 -8.07
N ILE A 729 0.80 -38.18 -9.03
CA ILE A 729 0.03 -39.42 -9.11
C ILE A 729 0.93 -40.62 -9.44
N ARG A 730 1.92 -40.43 -10.34
CA ARG A 730 2.84 -41.50 -10.74
C ARG A 730 3.82 -41.87 -9.63
N ASP A 731 4.38 -40.86 -8.95
CA ASP A 731 5.40 -41.07 -7.92
C ASP A 731 4.77 -41.52 -6.57
N ALA A 732 3.44 -41.54 -6.45
CA ALA A 732 2.70 -41.98 -5.27
C ALA A 732 2.50 -43.51 -5.22
N GLY A 733 2.52 -44.08 -4.01
CA GLY A 733 2.19 -45.50 -3.78
C GLY A 733 0.71 -45.86 -4.04
N PRO A 734 0.34 -47.16 -4.12
CA PRO A 734 -0.95 -47.61 -4.65
C PRO A 734 -2.20 -47.07 -3.93
N SER A 735 -2.12 -46.80 -2.63
CA SER A 735 -3.21 -46.23 -1.83
C SER A 735 -3.34 -44.72 -2.05
N LEU A 736 -2.23 -43.99 -2.02
CA LEU A 736 -2.17 -42.53 -2.23
C LEU A 736 -2.48 -42.15 -3.68
N GLN A 737 -2.08 -42.99 -4.65
CA GLN A 737 -2.38 -42.84 -6.06
C GLN A 737 -3.89 -42.77 -6.32
N LYS A 738 -4.68 -43.66 -5.70
CA LYS A 738 -6.16 -43.65 -5.85
C LYS A 738 -6.78 -42.35 -5.32
N VAL A 739 -6.28 -41.83 -4.21
CA VAL A 739 -6.76 -40.59 -3.59
C VAL A 739 -6.41 -39.38 -4.46
N LEU A 740 -5.14 -39.23 -4.84
CA LEU A 740 -4.66 -38.13 -5.70
C LEU A 740 -5.31 -38.15 -7.07
N MET A 741 -5.56 -39.34 -7.64
CA MET A 741 -6.27 -39.50 -8.90
C MET A 741 -7.72 -39.06 -8.78
N ALA A 742 -8.43 -39.42 -7.71
CA ALA A 742 -9.80 -38.98 -7.47
C ALA A 742 -9.90 -37.47 -7.27
N GLU A 743 -8.98 -36.86 -6.52
CA GLU A 743 -8.93 -35.42 -6.27
C GLU A 743 -8.57 -34.62 -7.53
N SER A 744 -7.56 -35.04 -8.28
CA SER A 744 -7.17 -34.40 -9.54
C SER A 744 -8.27 -34.54 -10.60
N SER A 745 -8.93 -35.70 -10.67
CA SER A 745 -10.08 -35.92 -11.57
C SER A 745 -11.26 -35.01 -11.21
N ARG A 746 -11.55 -34.85 -9.92
CA ARG A 746 -12.56 -33.90 -9.43
C ARG A 746 -12.22 -32.46 -9.83
N THR A 747 -10.99 -32.03 -9.60
CA THR A 747 -10.52 -30.67 -9.93
C THR A 747 -10.68 -30.37 -11.42
N LEU A 748 -10.25 -31.28 -12.30
CA LEU A 748 -10.37 -31.10 -13.75
C LEU A 748 -11.83 -31.06 -14.23
N LYS A 749 -12.73 -31.86 -13.63
CA LYS A 749 -14.16 -31.81 -13.93
C LYS A 749 -14.78 -30.47 -13.53
N LEU A 750 -14.49 -30.00 -12.32
CA LEU A 750 -14.99 -28.69 -11.84
C LEU A 750 -14.46 -27.54 -12.72
N LEU A 751 -13.20 -27.62 -13.13
CA LEU A 751 -12.58 -26.65 -14.03
C LEU A 751 -13.29 -26.61 -15.39
N MET A 752 -13.59 -27.77 -15.97
CA MET A 752 -14.34 -27.84 -17.23
C MET A 752 -15.77 -27.29 -17.09
N GLU A 753 -16.47 -27.60 -16.00
CA GLU A 753 -17.80 -27.04 -15.73
C GLU A 753 -17.76 -25.52 -15.52
N GLN A 754 -16.75 -25.01 -14.81
CA GLN A 754 -16.56 -23.56 -14.61
C GLN A 754 -16.33 -22.85 -15.96
N ILE A 755 -15.48 -23.42 -16.82
CA ILE A 755 -15.22 -22.88 -18.16
C ILE A 755 -16.51 -22.82 -18.99
N LYS A 756 -17.34 -23.86 -18.95
CA LYS A 756 -18.64 -23.86 -19.65
C LYS A 756 -19.54 -22.71 -19.17
N GLY A 757 -19.64 -22.51 -17.85
CA GLY A 757 -20.40 -21.40 -17.27
C GLY A 757 -19.86 -20.03 -17.66
N ASP A 758 -18.54 -19.88 -17.71
CA ASP A 758 -17.88 -18.63 -18.08
C ASP A 758 -18.07 -18.31 -19.56
N LEU A 759 -17.98 -19.31 -20.44
CA LEU A 759 -18.26 -19.16 -21.87
C LEU A 759 -19.72 -18.76 -22.13
N ALA A 760 -20.67 -19.34 -21.39
CA ALA A 760 -22.09 -18.98 -21.49
C ALA A 760 -22.38 -17.55 -20.98
N THR A 761 -21.57 -17.04 -20.04
CA THR A 761 -21.69 -15.67 -19.53
C THR A 761 -21.07 -14.68 -20.52
N MET A 762 -19.86 -14.95 -21.00
CA MET A 762 -19.12 -14.10 -21.93
C MET A 762 -19.74 -14.02 -23.33
N SER A 763 -20.42 -15.08 -23.79
CA SER A 763 -21.11 -15.08 -25.09
C SER A 763 -22.22 -14.02 -25.18
N ARG A 764 -22.73 -13.54 -24.03
CA ARG A 764 -23.73 -12.47 -23.95
C ARG A 764 -23.12 -11.07 -24.04
N GLU A 765 -21.82 -10.92 -23.76
CA GLU A 765 -21.16 -9.61 -23.59
C GLU A 765 -20.29 -9.19 -24.79
N ALA A 766 -20.11 -10.07 -25.79
CA ALA A 766 -19.43 -9.91 -27.09
C ALA A 766 -17.95 -9.43 -27.07
N SER A 767 -17.57 -8.48 -26.21
CA SER A 767 -16.19 -8.04 -26.02
C SER A 767 -15.38 -9.12 -25.31
N GLY A 768 -14.28 -9.57 -25.91
CA GLY A 768 -13.34 -10.51 -25.29
C GLY A 768 -13.70 -12.00 -25.35
N HIS A 769 -14.89 -12.36 -25.81
CA HIS A 769 -15.31 -13.78 -25.95
C HIS A 769 -14.37 -14.56 -26.87
N GLY A 770 -14.01 -14.02 -28.04
CA GLY A 770 -13.10 -14.70 -28.99
C GLY A 770 -11.70 -14.96 -28.43
N SER A 771 -11.14 -14.00 -27.67
CA SER A 771 -9.85 -14.20 -27.00
C SER A 771 -9.94 -15.24 -25.89
N TYR A 772 -11.05 -15.29 -25.16
CA TYR A 772 -11.26 -16.30 -24.12
C TYR A 772 -11.46 -17.70 -24.70
N VAL A 773 -12.18 -17.84 -25.82
CA VAL A 773 -12.30 -19.12 -26.54
C VAL A 773 -10.92 -19.65 -26.97
N THR A 774 -10.05 -18.78 -27.50
CA THR A 774 -8.68 -19.18 -27.90
C THR A 774 -7.84 -19.65 -26.70
N PHE A 775 -7.98 -18.98 -25.56
CA PHE A 775 -7.35 -19.39 -24.32
C PHE A 775 -7.88 -20.73 -23.82
N VAL A 776 -9.21 -20.92 -23.80
CA VAL A 776 -9.85 -22.19 -23.42
C VAL A 776 -9.42 -23.34 -24.33
N GLN A 777 -9.34 -23.13 -25.65
CA GLN A 777 -8.82 -24.14 -26.59
C GLN A 777 -7.41 -24.61 -26.18
N SER A 778 -6.57 -23.70 -25.71
CA SER A 778 -5.22 -24.01 -25.23
C SER A 778 -5.26 -24.80 -23.91
N ILE A 779 -6.11 -24.40 -22.95
CA ILE A 779 -6.29 -25.11 -21.67
C ILE A 779 -6.83 -26.52 -21.91
N VAL A 780 -7.85 -26.69 -22.74
CA VAL A 780 -8.44 -28.01 -23.05
C VAL A 780 -7.41 -28.91 -23.77
N SER A 781 -6.58 -28.35 -24.65
CA SER A 781 -5.47 -29.06 -25.27
C SER A 781 -4.46 -29.55 -24.23
N LEU A 782 -4.14 -28.75 -23.21
CA LEU A 782 -3.30 -29.16 -22.08
C LEU A 782 -3.96 -30.25 -21.23
N ILE A 783 -5.28 -30.17 -20.97
CA ILE A 783 -6.02 -31.24 -20.28
C ILE A 783 -5.94 -32.55 -21.06
N LYS A 784 -6.08 -32.53 -22.38
CA LYS A 784 -5.93 -33.73 -23.20
C LYS A 784 -4.50 -34.27 -23.19
N THR A 785 -3.52 -33.37 -23.22
CA THR A 785 -2.09 -33.71 -23.30
C THR A 785 -1.54 -34.25 -21.97
N HIS A 786 -1.91 -33.63 -20.85
CA HIS A 786 -1.38 -33.90 -19.51
C HIS A 786 -2.36 -34.68 -18.61
N GLY A 787 -3.66 -34.64 -18.89
CA GLY A 787 -4.72 -35.20 -18.05
C GLY A 787 -5.44 -36.43 -18.59
N SER A 788 -5.03 -37.00 -19.74
CA SER A 788 -5.75 -38.12 -20.39
C SER A 788 -6.04 -39.31 -19.47
N ASP A 789 -5.13 -39.57 -18.53
CA ASP A 789 -5.20 -40.72 -17.62
C ASP A 789 -5.89 -40.36 -16.30
N ILE A 790 -6.20 -39.07 -16.09
CA ILE A 790 -6.82 -38.52 -14.88
C ILE A 790 -8.31 -38.25 -15.11
N CYS A 791 -8.64 -37.56 -16.21
CA CYS A 791 -10.00 -37.21 -16.58
C CYS A 791 -10.16 -37.11 -18.10
N ALA A 792 -11.25 -37.68 -18.61
CA ALA A 792 -11.65 -37.47 -20.01
C ALA A 792 -12.10 -36.02 -20.22
N VAL A 793 -11.76 -35.44 -21.38
CA VAL A 793 -12.27 -34.14 -21.80
C VAL A 793 -13.76 -34.27 -22.10
N ASP A 794 -14.54 -33.31 -21.62
CA ASP A 794 -15.99 -33.27 -21.86
C ASP A 794 -16.33 -33.08 -23.35
N ASN A 795 -17.36 -33.79 -23.83
CA ASN A 795 -17.80 -33.74 -25.23
C ASN A 795 -18.19 -32.33 -25.71
N PHE A 796 -18.60 -31.43 -24.80
CA PHE A 796 -18.87 -30.04 -25.12
C PHE A 796 -17.71 -29.35 -25.85
N PHE A 797 -16.45 -29.68 -25.50
CA PHE A 797 -15.27 -29.04 -26.10
C PHE A 797 -14.82 -29.67 -27.43
N LEU A 798 -15.51 -30.71 -27.89
CA LEU A 798 -15.26 -31.38 -29.17
C LEU A 798 -16.32 -31.01 -30.22
N GLN A 799 -17.40 -30.35 -29.81
CA GLN A 799 -18.53 -29.97 -30.67
C GLN A 799 -18.59 -28.46 -30.84
N ILE A 800 -19.06 -28.01 -32.00
CA ILE A 800 -19.34 -26.60 -32.25
C ILE A 800 -20.67 -26.25 -31.58
N SER A 801 -20.66 -25.28 -30.68
CA SER A 801 -21.84 -24.73 -30.02
C SER A 801 -21.93 -23.22 -30.24
N LYS A 802 -23.00 -22.58 -29.75
CA LYS A 802 -23.14 -21.11 -29.82
C LYS A 802 -22.08 -20.41 -28.95
N GLU A 803 -21.71 -21.04 -27.84
CA GLU A 803 -20.81 -20.50 -26.83
C GLU A 803 -19.34 -20.85 -27.07
N TYR A 804 -19.04 -21.94 -27.79
CA TYR A 804 -17.69 -22.45 -28.00
C TYR A 804 -17.48 -23.04 -29.39
N SER A 805 -16.30 -22.81 -29.96
CA SER A 805 -15.83 -23.47 -31.17
C SER A 805 -14.52 -24.21 -30.88
N PRO A 806 -14.39 -25.51 -31.23
CA PRO A 806 -13.11 -26.22 -31.17
C PRO A 806 -12.05 -25.58 -32.06
N SER A 807 -10.78 -25.85 -31.77
CA SER A 807 -9.67 -25.33 -32.57
C SER A 807 -9.77 -25.83 -34.01
N VAL A 808 -9.71 -24.91 -34.99
CA VAL A 808 -9.65 -25.26 -36.43
C VAL A 808 -8.44 -26.14 -36.73
N GLN A 809 -7.39 -26.04 -35.93
CA GLN A 809 -6.15 -26.78 -36.14
C GLN A 809 -6.20 -28.21 -35.59
N ASP A 810 -6.99 -28.47 -34.56
CA ASP A 810 -7.12 -29.79 -33.94
C ASP A 810 -8.52 -29.99 -33.29
N PRO A 811 -9.59 -30.12 -34.10
CA PRO A 811 -10.97 -30.13 -33.58
C PRO A 811 -11.26 -31.30 -32.64
N ASN A 812 -10.65 -32.46 -32.91
CA ASN A 812 -10.83 -33.70 -32.15
C ASN A 812 -9.71 -33.94 -31.11
N LEU A 813 -8.83 -32.96 -30.89
CA LEU A 813 -7.69 -33.04 -29.97
C LEU A 813 -6.77 -34.25 -30.23
N GLN A 814 -6.61 -34.63 -31.49
CA GLN A 814 -5.81 -35.77 -31.93
C GLN A 814 -4.31 -35.50 -31.74
N VAL A 815 -3.85 -34.27 -32.00
CA VAL A 815 -2.44 -33.89 -31.79
C VAL A 815 -2.14 -33.86 -30.29
N ALA A 816 -3.02 -33.29 -29.48
CA ALA A 816 -2.89 -33.33 -28.02
C ALA A 816 -2.89 -34.78 -27.47
N GLY A 817 -3.72 -35.64 -28.06
CA GLY A 817 -3.72 -37.08 -27.77
C GLY A 817 -2.37 -37.74 -28.07
N LEU A 818 -1.79 -37.48 -29.24
CA LEU A 818 -0.44 -37.98 -29.58
C LEU A 818 0.62 -37.49 -28.60
N ILE A 819 0.64 -36.20 -28.26
CA ILE A 819 1.62 -35.66 -27.32
C ILE A 819 1.50 -36.32 -25.95
N SER A 820 0.28 -36.67 -25.51
CA SER A 820 0.08 -37.45 -24.27
C SER A 820 0.78 -38.81 -24.32
N TYR A 821 0.68 -39.57 -25.42
CA TYR A 821 1.44 -40.80 -25.61
C TYR A 821 2.95 -40.56 -25.56
N GLY A 822 3.44 -39.49 -26.19
CA GLY A 822 4.85 -39.11 -26.18
C GLY A 822 5.38 -38.84 -24.77
N LEU A 823 4.61 -38.15 -23.94
CA LEU A 823 4.96 -37.91 -22.54
C LEU A 823 5.00 -39.24 -21.75
N ARG A 824 3.99 -40.10 -21.90
CA ARG A 824 3.94 -41.40 -21.21
C ARG A 824 5.08 -42.34 -21.59
N LEU A 825 5.49 -42.32 -22.85
CA LEU A 825 6.63 -43.10 -23.34
C LEU A 825 7.94 -42.66 -22.67
N ARG A 826 8.16 -41.34 -22.52
CA ARG A 826 9.34 -40.81 -21.82
C ARG A 826 9.31 -41.09 -20.31
N GLU A 827 8.12 -41.28 -19.75
CA GLU A 827 7.91 -41.65 -18.35
C GLU A 827 8.01 -43.17 -18.10
N GLY A 828 8.28 -43.97 -19.14
CA GLY A 828 8.55 -45.41 -19.01
C GLY A 828 7.32 -46.33 -19.07
N ASP A 829 6.15 -45.84 -19.50
CA ASP A 829 4.97 -46.69 -19.69
C ASP A 829 5.09 -47.56 -20.95
N GLY A 830 5.54 -48.80 -20.76
CA GLY A 830 5.66 -49.78 -21.84
C GLY A 830 4.34 -50.10 -22.55
N ARG A 831 3.17 -49.93 -21.91
CA ARG A 831 1.86 -50.20 -22.53
C ARG A 831 1.47 -49.14 -23.56
N SER A 832 1.94 -47.91 -23.38
CA SER A 832 1.69 -46.80 -24.30
C SER A 832 2.33 -47.03 -25.68
N SER A 833 3.41 -47.82 -25.77
CA SER A 833 4.10 -48.14 -27.04
C SER A 833 3.19 -48.90 -28.01
N GLN A 834 2.57 -49.99 -27.53
CA GLN A 834 1.65 -50.80 -28.33
C GLN A 834 0.37 -50.04 -28.70
N GLN A 835 -0.18 -49.27 -27.75
CA GLN A 835 -1.38 -48.46 -28.01
C GLN A 835 -1.13 -47.38 -29.06
N LEU A 836 0.03 -46.71 -28.99
CA LEU A 836 0.43 -45.69 -29.97
C LEU A 836 0.63 -46.31 -31.35
N PHE A 837 1.25 -47.49 -31.44
CA PHE A 837 1.37 -48.23 -32.69
C PHE A 837 0.01 -48.46 -33.35
N PHE A 838 -0.95 -49.07 -32.63
CA PHE A 838 -2.26 -49.35 -33.19
C PHE A 838 -3.04 -48.07 -33.53
N LEU A 839 -2.92 -47.00 -32.73
CA LEU A 839 -3.54 -45.72 -33.03
C LEU A 839 -3.02 -45.14 -34.35
N LEU A 840 -1.69 -45.05 -34.50
CA LEU A 840 -1.06 -44.48 -35.68
C LEU A 840 -1.28 -45.35 -36.92
N PHE A 841 -1.20 -46.67 -36.78
CA PHE A 841 -1.45 -47.59 -37.87
C PHE A 841 -2.91 -47.51 -38.35
N ASN A 842 -3.87 -47.48 -37.42
CA ASN A 842 -5.29 -47.32 -37.77
C ASN A 842 -5.62 -45.94 -38.38
N ASN A 843 -4.99 -44.86 -37.90
CA ASN A 843 -5.14 -43.53 -38.48
C ASN A 843 -4.70 -43.51 -39.95
N ILE A 844 -3.55 -44.12 -40.25
CA ILE A 844 -3.06 -44.19 -41.64
C ILE A 844 -3.96 -45.10 -42.48
N LYS A 845 -4.42 -46.23 -41.96
CA LYS A 845 -5.42 -47.06 -42.67
C LYS A 845 -6.67 -46.25 -43.02
N PHE A 846 -7.17 -45.45 -42.08
CA PHE A 846 -8.30 -44.56 -42.33
C PHE A 846 -7.97 -43.47 -43.37
N ALA A 847 -6.74 -42.93 -43.33
CA ALA A 847 -6.28 -41.96 -44.31
C ALA A 847 -6.15 -42.56 -45.73
N ILE A 848 -5.75 -43.83 -45.85
CA ILE A 848 -5.72 -44.58 -47.13
C ILE A 848 -7.14 -44.80 -47.66
N ILE A 849 -8.07 -45.18 -46.80
CA ILE A 849 -9.48 -45.41 -47.17
C ILE A 849 -10.14 -44.12 -47.70
N ASN A 850 -9.82 -42.96 -47.12
CA ASN A 850 -10.49 -41.69 -47.43
C ASN A 850 -9.66 -40.75 -48.33
N ASP A 851 -8.52 -41.18 -48.85
CA ASP A 851 -7.55 -40.38 -49.63
C ASP A 851 -7.10 -39.07 -48.91
N LYS A 852 -6.81 -39.18 -47.61
CA LYS A 852 -6.44 -38.06 -46.73
C LYS A 852 -5.00 -38.11 -46.23
N LEU A 853 -4.10 -38.69 -47.03
CA LEU A 853 -2.70 -38.90 -46.64
C LEU A 853 -1.95 -37.60 -46.32
N ARG A 854 -2.26 -36.50 -47.01
CA ARG A 854 -1.68 -35.18 -46.73
C ARG A 854 -2.07 -34.62 -45.37
N GLU A 855 -3.31 -34.88 -44.91
CA GLU A 855 -3.78 -34.46 -43.59
C GLU A 855 -3.04 -35.22 -42.49
N GLU A 856 -2.81 -36.52 -42.69
CA GLU A 856 -2.06 -37.38 -41.75
C GLU A 856 -0.59 -36.94 -41.62
N VAL A 857 0.07 -36.57 -42.73
CA VAL A 857 1.43 -35.99 -42.69
C VAL A 857 1.48 -34.71 -41.85
N VAL A 858 0.47 -33.83 -41.99
CA VAL A 858 0.39 -32.59 -41.19
C VAL A 858 0.16 -32.89 -39.71
N MET A 859 -0.68 -33.89 -39.40
CA MET A 859 -0.99 -34.34 -38.04
C MET A 859 0.25 -34.94 -37.37
N LEU A 860 0.91 -35.90 -38.02
CA LEU A 860 2.17 -36.52 -37.57
C LEU A 860 3.26 -35.48 -37.36
N ARG A 861 3.48 -34.57 -38.32
CA ARG A 861 4.44 -33.47 -38.19
C ARG A 861 4.21 -32.62 -36.94
N ARG A 862 2.95 -32.38 -36.58
CA ARG A 862 2.61 -31.61 -35.37
C ARG A 862 2.84 -32.42 -34.09
N GLY A 863 2.49 -33.71 -34.09
CA GLY A 863 2.76 -34.62 -32.97
C GLY A 863 4.26 -34.82 -32.71
N MET A 864 5.05 -34.94 -33.78
CA MET A 864 6.52 -35.05 -33.75
C MET A 864 7.24 -33.78 -33.28
N LYS A 865 6.53 -32.74 -32.86
CA LYS A 865 7.14 -31.67 -32.05
C LYS A 865 7.52 -32.15 -30.65
N ASN A 866 6.85 -33.20 -30.15
CA ASN A 866 7.20 -33.83 -28.88
C ASN A 866 8.34 -34.85 -29.10
N PRO A 867 9.44 -34.76 -28.34
CA PRO A 867 10.59 -35.65 -28.52
C PRO A 867 10.23 -37.13 -28.33
N GLY A 868 9.34 -37.48 -27.39
CA GLY A 868 8.95 -38.87 -27.18
C GLY A 868 8.24 -39.52 -28.37
N ILE A 869 7.57 -38.73 -29.21
CA ILE A 869 6.97 -39.21 -30.47
C ILE A 869 8.03 -39.37 -31.56
N VAL A 870 9.02 -38.48 -31.62
CA VAL A 870 10.17 -38.63 -32.52
C VAL A 870 10.96 -39.88 -32.17
N ASP A 871 11.21 -40.12 -30.88
CA ASP A 871 11.94 -41.27 -30.37
C ASP A 871 11.23 -42.59 -30.73
N PHE A 872 9.91 -42.63 -30.53
CA PHE A 872 9.08 -43.77 -30.92
C PHE A 872 9.11 -44.02 -32.43
N VAL A 873 9.02 -42.96 -33.24
CA VAL A 873 9.03 -43.11 -34.69
C VAL A 873 10.39 -43.59 -35.19
N LEU A 874 11.48 -42.96 -34.76
CA LEU A 874 12.84 -43.33 -35.19
C LEU A 874 13.25 -44.70 -34.67
N GLY A 875 12.94 -45.04 -33.42
CA GLY A 875 13.38 -46.28 -32.80
C GLY A 875 12.46 -47.49 -32.99
N LYS A 876 11.16 -47.28 -33.29
CA LYS A 876 10.18 -48.38 -33.34
C LYS A 876 9.33 -48.41 -34.61
N MET A 877 8.57 -47.34 -34.88
CA MET A 877 7.58 -47.34 -35.97
C MET A 877 8.22 -47.40 -37.35
N LEU A 878 9.18 -46.51 -37.63
CA LEU A 878 9.85 -46.43 -38.92
C LEU A 878 10.74 -47.65 -39.21
N PRO A 879 11.53 -48.20 -38.25
CA PRO A 879 12.20 -49.48 -38.45
C PRO A 879 11.23 -50.63 -38.78
N ALA A 880 10.09 -50.72 -38.08
CA ALA A 880 9.09 -51.74 -38.37
C ALA A 880 8.46 -51.57 -39.78
N ILE A 881 8.19 -50.33 -40.19
CA ILE A 881 7.68 -50.02 -41.53
C ILE A 881 8.71 -50.34 -42.61
N VAL A 882 9.99 -50.00 -42.41
CA VAL A 882 11.07 -50.32 -43.36
C VAL A 882 11.15 -51.83 -43.56
N ARG A 883 11.18 -52.61 -42.47
CA ARG A 883 11.16 -54.08 -42.53
C ARG A 883 9.92 -54.60 -43.24
N ALA A 884 8.74 -54.05 -42.94
CA ALA A 884 7.49 -54.43 -43.59
C ALA A 884 7.48 -54.11 -45.09
N CYS A 885 8.05 -52.98 -45.53
CA CYS A 885 8.13 -52.60 -46.95
C CYS A 885 9.01 -53.56 -47.76
N PHE A 886 10.08 -54.08 -47.15
CA PHE A 886 10.94 -55.08 -47.79
C PHE A 886 10.33 -56.49 -47.80
N GLN A 887 9.40 -56.81 -46.89
CA GLN A 887 8.65 -58.06 -46.89
C GLN A 887 7.40 -58.01 -47.79
N SER A 888 6.71 -56.87 -47.81
CA SER A 888 5.54 -56.61 -48.65
C SER A 888 5.62 -55.20 -49.21
N SER A 889 5.87 -55.10 -50.51
CA SER A 889 6.03 -53.82 -51.20
C SER A 889 4.76 -52.96 -51.22
N ALA A 890 3.61 -53.53 -50.84
CA ALA A 890 2.35 -52.80 -50.68
C ALA A 890 2.36 -51.85 -49.46
N ALA A 891 3.31 -52.00 -48.52
CA ALA A 891 3.44 -51.14 -47.35
C ALA A 891 4.01 -49.74 -47.65
N PHE A 892 4.42 -49.46 -48.90
CA PHE A 892 5.09 -48.21 -49.27
C PHE A 892 4.38 -46.90 -48.85
N PRO A 893 3.03 -46.80 -48.80
CA PRO A 893 2.38 -45.57 -48.35
C PRO A 893 2.72 -45.22 -46.90
N LEU A 894 2.98 -46.24 -46.05
CA LEU A 894 3.44 -46.03 -44.67
C LEU A 894 4.82 -45.36 -44.67
N LEU A 895 5.76 -45.88 -45.46
CA LEU A 895 7.12 -45.35 -45.53
C LEU A 895 7.13 -43.91 -46.07
N ASP A 896 6.32 -43.62 -47.08
CA ASP A 896 6.23 -42.27 -47.66
C ASP A 896 5.69 -41.23 -46.68
N ILE A 897 4.62 -41.55 -45.95
CA ILE A 897 4.01 -40.64 -44.97
C ILE A 897 5.00 -40.31 -43.84
N TYR A 898 5.65 -41.31 -43.25
CA TYR A 898 6.57 -41.09 -42.14
C TYR A 898 7.86 -40.41 -42.58
N ALA A 899 8.39 -40.75 -43.75
CA ALA A 899 9.57 -40.09 -44.30
C ALA A 899 9.28 -38.62 -44.63
N GLU A 900 8.12 -38.30 -45.21
CA GLU A 900 7.73 -36.92 -45.49
C GLU A 900 7.47 -36.13 -44.20
N ALA A 901 6.81 -36.73 -43.20
CA ALA A 901 6.61 -36.11 -41.90
C ALA A 901 7.96 -35.79 -41.22
N LEU A 902 8.91 -36.74 -41.24
CA LEU A 902 10.26 -36.57 -40.70
C LEU A 902 11.03 -35.47 -41.44
N ARG A 903 10.98 -35.46 -42.77
CA ARG A 903 11.57 -34.41 -43.62
C ARG A 903 11.06 -33.02 -43.23
N LEU A 904 9.75 -32.87 -43.02
CA LEU A 904 9.12 -31.60 -42.65
C LEU A 904 9.41 -31.14 -41.21
N VAL A 905 9.81 -32.07 -40.33
CA VAL A 905 10.29 -31.78 -38.97
C VAL A 905 11.75 -31.31 -39.01
N PHE A 906 12.59 -31.94 -39.81
CA PHE A 906 14.01 -31.58 -39.94
C PHE A 906 14.26 -30.34 -40.81
N ALA A 907 13.45 -30.10 -41.85
CA ALA A 907 13.63 -28.96 -42.78
C ALA A 907 13.32 -27.56 -42.19
N LYS A 908 12.83 -27.46 -40.94
CA LYS A 908 12.26 -26.22 -40.37
C LYS A 908 13.20 -25.40 -39.48
N LYS A 909 14.46 -25.81 -39.30
CA LYS A 909 15.40 -25.16 -38.38
C LYS A 909 16.59 -24.57 -39.15
N ALA A 910 17.01 -23.35 -38.80
CA ALA A 910 18.24 -22.72 -39.31
C ALA A 910 19.52 -23.41 -38.78
N ALA A 911 19.38 -24.20 -37.72
CA ALA A 911 20.38 -25.10 -37.17
C ALA A 911 19.96 -26.55 -37.38
N VAL A 912 20.92 -27.46 -37.51
CA VAL A 912 20.68 -28.91 -37.62
C VAL A 912 19.87 -29.42 -36.43
N HIS A 913 18.97 -30.40 -36.64
CA HIS A 913 18.32 -31.07 -35.53
C HIS A 913 19.38 -31.84 -34.72
N GLU A 914 19.73 -31.37 -33.53
CA GLU A 914 20.73 -32.03 -32.68
C GLU A 914 20.19 -33.36 -32.16
N LEU A 915 20.81 -34.47 -32.58
CA LEU A 915 20.64 -35.78 -31.96
C LEU A 915 21.60 -35.83 -30.75
N GLY A 916 21.08 -36.16 -29.57
CA GLY A 916 21.90 -36.42 -28.40
C GLY A 916 22.51 -37.82 -28.43
N GLU A 917 23.43 -38.12 -27.52
CA GLU A 917 24.03 -39.46 -27.38
C GLU A 917 22.97 -40.55 -27.12
N ASN A 918 21.89 -40.19 -26.43
CA ASN A 918 20.75 -41.08 -26.14
C ASN A 918 19.89 -41.42 -27.37
N ASP A 919 20.01 -40.66 -28.47
CA ASP A 919 19.21 -40.85 -29.69
C ASP A 919 19.93 -41.75 -30.70
N LEU A 920 21.24 -41.93 -30.56
CA LEU A 920 22.06 -42.80 -31.41
C LEU A 920 21.60 -44.26 -31.47
N PRO A 921 21.15 -44.90 -30.38
CA PRO A 921 20.58 -46.24 -30.45
C PRO A 921 19.33 -46.31 -31.33
N LEU A 922 18.50 -45.25 -31.34
CA LEU A 922 17.26 -45.19 -32.12
C LEU A 922 17.58 -45.16 -33.62
N VAL A 923 18.58 -44.35 -34.01
CA VAL A 923 19.08 -44.28 -35.39
C VAL A 923 19.74 -45.59 -35.81
N ASP A 924 20.51 -46.22 -34.92
CA ASP A 924 21.14 -47.51 -35.21
C ASP A 924 20.10 -48.60 -35.49
N VAL A 925 19.00 -48.67 -34.74
CA VAL A 925 17.89 -49.61 -35.02
C VAL A 925 17.30 -49.40 -36.42
N LEU A 926 17.10 -48.15 -36.85
CA LEU A 926 16.62 -47.83 -38.19
C LEU A 926 17.61 -48.23 -39.29
N THR A 927 18.90 -47.92 -39.11
CA THR A 927 19.94 -48.31 -40.09
C THR A 927 20.07 -49.83 -40.19
N ARG A 928 19.95 -50.55 -39.06
CA ARG A 928 19.95 -52.02 -39.02
C ARG A 928 18.74 -52.61 -39.76
N ALA A 929 17.55 -52.02 -39.63
CA ALA A 929 16.36 -52.40 -40.40
C ALA A 929 16.55 -52.22 -41.92
N ALA A 930 17.23 -51.15 -42.35
CA ALA A 930 17.54 -50.92 -43.75
C ALA A 930 18.54 -51.94 -44.29
N VAL A 931 19.61 -52.27 -43.54
CA VAL A 931 20.60 -53.28 -43.93
C VAL A 931 19.96 -54.67 -44.06
N GLU A 932 19.12 -55.08 -43.10
CA GLU A 932 18.37 -56.35 -43.18
C GLU A 932 17.47 -56.39 -44.42
N GLY A 933 16.75 -55.29 -44.69
CA GLY A 933 15.90 -55.16 -45.87
C GLY A 933 16.66 -55.30 -47.19
N LEU A 934 17.76 -54.57 -47.36
CA LEU A 934 18.61 -54.63 -48.56
C LEU A 934 19.28 -56.01 -48.72
N PHE A 935 19.65 -56.64 -47.61
CA PHE A 935 20.17 -58.00 -47.62
C PHE A 935 19.11 -59.02 -48.07
N ASN A 936 17.87 -58.91 -47.58
CA ASN A 936 16.77 -59.75 -48.05
C ASN A 936 16.48 -59.54 -49.55
N VAL A 937 16.57 -58.30 -50.03
CA VAL A 937 16.44 -57.96 -51.46
C VAL A 937 17.56 -58.62 -52.28
N SER A 938 18.81 -58.65 -51.80
CA SER A 938 19.94 -59.27 -52.50
C SER A 938 19.75 -60.77 -52.78
N ARG A 939 18.92 -61.44 -51.97
CA ARG A 939 18.61 -62.87 -52.09
C ARG A 939 17.40 -63.16 -52.99
N SER A 940 16.73 -62.13 -53.50
CA SER A 940 15.63 -62.28 -54.45
C SER A 940 16.18 -62.66 -55.84
N SER A 941 15.59 -63.67 -56.46
CA SER A 941 15.90 -64.10 -57.83
C SER A 941 15.09 -63.36 -58.90
N THR A 942 14.12 -62.53 -58.50
CA THR A 942 13.25 -61.77 -59.41
C THR A 942 13.77 -60.34 -59.59
N ALA A 943 13.68 -59.83 -60.82
CA ALA A 943 13.98 -58.43 -61.11
C ALA A 943 13.08 -57.50 -60.27
N LEU A 944 13.64 -56.40 -59.78
CA LEU A 944 12.91 -55.49 -58.90
C LEU A 944 11.82 -54.73 -59.66
N GLY A 945 10.57 -54.86 -59.19
CA GLY A 945 9.44 -54.08 -59.66
C GLY A 945 9.46 -52.65 -59.10
N GLY A 946 8.62 -51.78 -59.66
CA GLY A 946 8.52 -50.37 -59.24
C GLY A 946 8.33 -50.15 -57.73
N PRO A 947 7.40 -50.85 -57.06
CA PRO A 947 7.22 -50.74 -55.61
C PRO A 947 8.45 -51.15 -54.77
N GLN A 948 9.22 -52.15 -55.21
CA GLN A 948 10.43 -52.61 -54.52
C GLN A 948 11.59 -51.62 -54.72
N LEU A 949 11.73 -51.06 -55.94
CA LEU A 949 12.68 -50.00 -56.23
C LEU A 949 12.40 -48.73 -55.42
N HIS A 950 11.12 -48.40 -55.24
CA HIS A 950 10.74 -47.28 -54.40
C HIS A 950 10.99 -47.52 -52.92
N ALA A 951 10.80 -48.74 -52.40
CA ALA A 951 11.19 -49.06 -51.03
C ALA A 951 12.69 -48.77 -50.81
N VAL A 952 13.56 -49.22 -51.72
CA VAL A 952 15.00 -48.90 -51.68
C VAL A 952 15.25 -47.38 -51.77
N ARG A 953 14.63 -46.71 -52.75
CA ARG A 953 14.74 -45.25 -52.97
C ARG A 953 14.36 -44.46 -51.72
N GLN A 954 13.22 -44.76 -51.13
CA GLN A 954 12.67 -44.01 -50.00
C GLN A 954 13.39 -44.36 -48.69
N THR A 955 13.84 -45.60 -48.50
CA THR A 955 14.71 -45.95 -47.36
C THR A 955 16.01 -45.16 -47.42
N MET A 956 16.69 -45.12 -48.57
CA MET A 956 17.92 -44.33 -48.73
C MET A 956 17.68 -42.83 -48.53
N ALA A 957 16.59 -42.29 -49.08
CA ALA A 957 16.21 -40.90 -48.86
C ALA A 957 15.98 -40.59 -47.38
N THR A 958 15.29 -41.48 -46.65
CA THR A 958 15.00 -41.29 -45.22
C THR A 958 16.25 -41.34 -44.36
N LEU A 959 17.17 -42.27 -44.65
CA LEU A 959 18.44 -42.33 -43.91
C LEU A 959 19.33 -41.12 -44.21
N ASN A 960 19.34 -40.61 -45.46
CA ASN A 960 20.11 -39.41 -45.80
C ASN A 960 19.70 -38.17 -45.00
N MET A 961 18.43 -38.08 -44.59
CA MET A 961 17.94 -36.98 -43.76
C MET A 961 18.61 -36.91 -42.38
N LEU A 962 19.20 -38.02 -41.90
CA LEU A 962 19.84 -38.11 -40.58
C LEU A 962 21.31 -37.69 -40.62
N TRP A 963 21.94 -37.63 -41.80
CA TRP A 963 23.37 -37.30 -41.94
C TRP A 963 23.79 -35.95 -41.35
N PRO A 964 23.06 -34.83 -41.53
CA PRO A 964 23.41 -33.57 -40.89
C PRO A 964 23.59 -33.71 -39.37
N SER A 965 22.69 -34.45 -38.73
CA SER A 965 22.70 -34.70 -37.29
C SER A 965 23.81 -35.67 -36.88
N ILE A 966 24.05 -36.73 -37.66
CA ILE A 966 25.17 -37.66 -37.46
C ILE A 966 26.51 -36.94 -37.58
N TYR A 967 26.65 -36.01 -38.54
CA TYR A 967 27.83 -35.17 -38.71
C TYR A 967 28.06 -34.23 -37.52
N ALA A 968 27.00 -33.60 -36.99
CA ALA A 968 27.11 -32.76 -35.79
C ALA A 968 27.57 -33.56 -34.56
N VAL A 969 27.06 -34.78 -34.36
CA VAL A 969 27.49 -35.69 -33.28
C VAL A 969 28.96 -36.11 -33.48
N SER A 970 29.35 -36.47 -34.70
CA SER A 970 30.72 -36.82 -35.05
C SER A 970 31.70 -35.67 -34.76
N ALA A 971 31.35 -34.44 -35.16
CA ALA A 971 32.15 -33.24 -34.92
C ALA A 971 32.29 -32.90 -33.43
N SER A 972 31.38 -33.38 -32.58
CA SER A 972 31.42 -33.19 -31.12
C SER A 972 32.40 -34.14 -30.40
N GLY A 973 33.02 -35.09 -31.11
CA GLY A 973 34.09 -35.96 -30.56
C GLY A 973 33.61 -37.15 -29.70
N ILE A 974 32.33 -37.51 -29.76
CA ILE A 974 31.76 -38.60 -28.94
C ILE A 974 32.29 -39.98 -29.43
N GLN A 975 32.99 -40.72 -28.55
CA GLN A 975 33.48 -42.09 -28.80
C GLN A 975 32.77 -43.15 -27.95
N SER A 976 31.45 -43.07 -27.86
CA SER A 976 30.66 -44.03 -27.09
C SER A 976 30.60 -45.41 -27.76
N PRO A 977 30.37 -46.50 -27.01
CA PRO A 977 30.15 -47.83 -27.59
C PRO A 977 28.97 -47.86 -28.57
N VAL A 978 27.97 -46.99 -28.37
CA VAL A 978 26.81 -46.82 -29.26
C VAL A 978 27.22 -46.19 -30.59
N TRP A 979 28.10 -45.17 -30.56
CA TRP A 979 28.65 -44.56 -31.78
C TRP A 979 29.44 -45.57 -32.63
N LYS A 980 30.23 -46.44 -31.98
CA LYS A 980 30.95 -47.53 -32.67
C LYS A 980 30.01 -48.54 -33.31
N ALA A 981 28.91 -48.88 -32.64
CA ALA A 981 27.88 -49.77 -33.19
C ALA A 981 27.20 -49.15 -34.43
N LEU A 982 26.74 -47.90 -34.31
CA LEU A 982 26.14 -47.16 -35.43
C LEU A 982 27.11 -47.02 -36.61
N SER A 983 28.36 -46.64 -36.36
CA SER A 983 29.39 -46.50 -37.41
C SER A 983 29.64 -47.81 -38.15
N ARG A 984 29.61 -48.96 -37.45
CA ARG A 984 29.72 -50.29 -38.07
C ARG A 984 28.52 -50.57 -38.97
N THR A 985 27.30 -50.25 -38.54
CA THR A 985 26.09 -50.43 -39.35
C THR A 985 26.10 -49.51 -40.58
N LEU A 986 26.47 -48.24 -40.42
CA LEU A 986 26.62 -47.29 -41.52
C LEU A 986 27.70 -47.73 -42.52
N GLY A 987 28.78 -48.36 -42.04
CA GLY A 987 29.83 -48.96 -42.89
C GLY A 987 29.32 -50.04 -43.83
N ARG A 988 28.35 -50.86 -43.40
CA ARG A 988 27.71 -51.86 -44.28
C ARG A 988 26.85 -51.21 -45.36
N LEU A 989 26.16 -50.12 -45.02
CA LEU A 989 25.43 -49.33 -46.03
C LEU A 989 26.39 -48.65 -47.01
N TRP A 990 27.59 -48.26 -46.57
CA TRP A 990 28.64 -47.77 -47.47
C TRP A 990 29.08 -48.84 -48.48
N GLU A 991 29.25 -50.10 -48.06
CA GLU A 991 29.57 -51.20 -48.97
C GLU A 991 28.48 -51.37 -50.05
N PHE A 992 27.20 -51.32 -49.65
CA PHE A 992 26.07 -51.26 -50.58
C PHE A 992 26.17 -50.07 -51.54
N VAL A 993 26.29 -48.84 -51.02
CA VAL A 993 26.34 -47.59 -51.80
C VAL A 993 27.49 -47.61 -52.82
N SER A 994 28.68 -48.05 -52.41
CA SER A 994 29.88 -48.05 -53.26
C SER A 994 29.78 -48.98 -54.47
N THR A 995 29.06 -50.09 -54.34
CA THR A 995 28.84 -51.05 -55.43
C THR A 995 27.63 -50.66 -56.28
N ALA A 996 26.53 -50.25 -55.64
CA ALA A 996 25.30 -49.82 -56.29
C ALA A 996 25.52 -48.63 -57.24
N GLU A 997 26.38 -47.66 -56.88
CA GLU A 997 26.69 -46.49 -57.73
C GLU A 997 27.22 -46.91 -59.11
N THR A 998 28.19 -47.82 -59.16
CA THR A 998 28.79 -48.28 -60.43
C THR A 998 27.79 -49.03 -61.32
N TYR A 999 26.87 -49.78 -60.71
CA TYR A 999 25.82 -50.52 -61.42
C TYR A 999 24.71 -49.59 -61.93
N LEU A 1000 24.30 -48.61 -61.12
CA LEU A 1000 23.27 -47.63 -61.50
C LEU A 1000 23.78 -46.68 -62.59
N GLU A 1001 25.03 -46.22 -62.53
CA GLU A 1001 25.65 -45.43 -63.61
C GLU A 1001 25.67 -46.19 -64.94
N HIS A 1002 25.89 -47.51 -64.90
CA HIS A 1002 25.81 -48.37 -66.09
C HIS A 1002 24.37 -48.43 -66.63
N LEU A 1003 23.40 -48.74 -65.78
CA LEU A 1003 21.97 -48.82 -66.13
C LEU A 1003 21.39 -47.50 -66.66
N LEU A 1004 21.83 -46.36 -66.12
CA LEU A 1004 21.38 -45.04 -66.57
C LEU A 1004 21.91 -44.66 -67.96
N ARG A 1005 23.07 -45.22 -68.36
CA ARG A 1005 23.67 -45.03 -69.69
C ARG A 1005 23.11 -45.99 -70.75
N THR A 1006 22.59 -47.15 -70.33
CA THR A 1006 21.96 -48.14 -71.21
C THR A 1006 20.44 -47.94 -71.35
N GLU A 1007 19.84 -48.57 -72.37
CA GLU A 1007 18.38 -48.64 -72.50
C GLU A 1007 17.74 -49.70 -71.58
N ASP A 1008 18.54 -50.58 -70.97
CA ASP A 1008 18.07 -51.58 -70.02
C ASP A 1008 17.50 -50.92 -68.75
N ARG A 1009 16.28 -51.32 -68.39
CA ARG A 1009 15.53 -50.83 -67.23
C ARG A 1009 15.27 -51.95 -66.21
N THR A 1010 15.78 -53.15 -66.46
CA THR A 1010 15.67 -54.27 -65.53
C THR A 1010 16.74 -54.16 -64.45
N VAL A 1011 16.33 -54.23 -63.19
CA VAL A 1011 17.23 -54.07 -62.04
C VAL A 1011 17.41 -55.43 -61.38
N GLU A 1012 18.61 -55.99 -61.51
CA GLU A 1012 19.00 -57.26 -60.89
C GLU A 1012 19.36 -57.03 -59.41
N PRO A 1013 18.63 -57.64 -58.45
CA PRO A 1013 18.88 -57.43 -57.02
C PRO A 1013 20.31 -57.82 -56.60
N ALA A 1014 20.84 -58.91 -57.16
CA ALA A 1014 22.19 -59.41 -56.86
C ALA A 1014 23.30 -58.44 -57.28
N ARG A 1015 23.09 -57.66 -58.36
CA ARG A 1015 24.04 -56.64 -58.82
C ARG A 1015 23.88 -55.33 -58.07
N LEU A 1016 22.64 -54.94 -57.77
CA LEU A 1016 22.36 -53.72 -57.00
C LEU A 1016 22.92 -53.81 -55.58
N CYS A 1017 22.81 -54.97 -54.94
CA CYS A 1017 23.24 -55.19 -53.56
C CYS A 1017 24.59 -55.94 -53.43
N ALA A 1018 25.40 -55.98 -54.49
CA ALA A 1018 26.61 -56.81 -54.56
C ALA A 1018 27.61 -56.55 -53.41
N GLY A 1019 27.68 -55.32 -52.90
CA GLY A 1019 28.56 -54.93 -51.81
C GLY A 1019 28.23 -55.53 -50.44
N LEU A 1020 27.02 -56.07 -50.23
CA LEU A 1020 26.62 -56.64 -48.94
C LEU A 1020 27.16 -58.06 -48.69
N GLY A 1021 27.76 -58.72 -49.70
CA GLY A 1021 28.43 -60.03 -49.60
C GLY A 1021 27.51 -61.23 -49.28
N GLU A 1022 28.08 -62.46 -49.32
CA GLU A 1022 27.39 -63.71 -48.94
C GLU A 1022 27.60 -64.13 -47.46
N ALA A 1023 28.35 -63.34 -46.67
CA ALA A 1023 28.76 -63.72 -45.31
C ALA A 1023 27.56 -63.88 -44.34
N PRO A 1024 27.62 -64.84 -43.39
CA PRO A 1024 26.54 -65.08 -42.45
C PRO A 1024 26.35 -63.85 -41.57
N PHE A 1025 25.16 -63.28 -41.68
CA PHE A 1025 24.69 -62.17 -40.88
C PHE A 1025 24.63 -62.62 -39.42
N GLU A 1026 25.39 -62.01 -38.51
CA GLU A 1026 25.01 -62.03 -37.09
C GLU A 1026 23.56 -61.55 -37.03
N GLU A 1027 22.63 -62.39 -36.55
CA GLU A 1027 21.20 -62.06 -36.49
C GLU A 1027 21.05 -60.65 -35.95
N ILE A 1028 20.63 -59.71 -36.81
CA ILE A 1028 20.27 -58.38 -36.33
C ILE A 1028 19.05 -58.59 -35.44
N ARG A 1029 19.31 -58.51 -34.12
CA ARG A 1029 18.28 -58.64 -33.12
C ARG A 1029 17.59 -57.31 -32.94
N PHE A 1030 16.31 -57.29 -33.26
CA PHE A 1030 15.40 -56.20 -32.95
C PHE A 1030 14.69 -56.46 -31.62
N ASP A 1031 14.30 -55.39 -30.95
CA ASP A 1031 13.39 -55.46 -29.81
C ASP A 1031 12.09 -56.19 -30.19
N ALA A 1032 11.49 -56.88 -29.22
CA ALA A 1032 10.25 -57.64 -29.40
C ALA A 1032 9.12 -56.77 -29.98
N GLU A 1033 9.06 -55.50 -29.59
CA GLU A 1033 8.04 -54.56 -30.11
C GLU A 1033 8.21 -54.29 -31.61
N VAL A 1034 9.43 -54.04 -32.09
CA VAL A 1034 9.69 -53.80 -33.53
C VAL A 1034 9.32 -55.03 -34.36
N ARG A 1035 9.63 -56.24 -33.87
CA ARG A 1035 9.23 -57.49 -34.52
C ARG A 1035 7.72 -57.63 -34.57
N ASN A 1036 7.05 -57.47 -33.43
CA ASN A 1036 5.59 -57.55 -33.35
C ASN A 1036 4.91 -56.52 -34.25
N PHE A 1037 5.39 -55.28 -34.29
CA PHE A 1037 4.84 -54.24 -35.17
C PHE A 1037 5.02 -54.59 -36.65
N THR A 1038 6.20 -55.11 -37.03
CA THR A 1038 6.47 -55.58 -38.40
C THR A 1038 5.49 -56.70 -38.78
N GLU A 1039 5.35 -57.72 -37.94
CA GLU A 1039 4.45 -58.86 -38.17
C GLU A 1039 2.98 -58.42 -38.27
N ASN A 1040 2.53 -57.49 -37.42
CA ASN A 1040 1.18 -56.94 -37.47
C ASN A 1040 0.92 -56.17 -38.77
N ILE A 1041 1.87 -55.34 -39.23
CA ILE A 1041 1.72 -54.61 -40.51
C ILE A 1041 1.60 -55.61 -41.67
N VAL A 1042 2.51 -56.58 -41.76
CA VAL A 1042 2.53 -57.55 -42.87
C VAL A 1042 1.28 -58.42 -42.89
N GLN A 1043 0.87 -58.96 -41.73
CA GLN A 1043 -0.36 -59.77 -41.64
C GLN A 1043 -1.62 -58.96 -41.96
N ASP A 1044 -1.69 -57.68 -41.59
CA ASP A 1044 -2.84 -56.82 -41.92
C ASP A 1044 -2.91 -56.52 -43.42
N ILE A 1045 -1.76 -56.28 -44.06
CA ILE A 1045 -1.66 -56.10 -45.51
C ILE A 1045 -2.14 -57.36 -46.24
N GLU A 1046 -1.64 -58.53 -45.86
CA GLU A 1046 -2.02 -59.81 -46.49
C GLU A 1046 -3.52 -60.14 -46.33
N LYS A 1047 -4.13 -59.75 -45.21
CA LYS A 1047 -5.52 -60.10 -44.88
C LYS A 1047 -6.54 -59.06 -45.35
N SER A 1048 -6.19 -57.76 -45.37
CA SER A 1048 -7.16 -56.67 -45.45
C SER A 1048 -6.90 -55.67 -46.57
N TRP A 1049 -5.74 -55.67 -47.22
CA TRP A 1049 -5.44 -54.70 -48.29
C TRP A 1049 -5.70 -55.31 -49.67
N ILE A 1050 -6.47 -54.61 -50.51
CA ILE A 1050 -6.67 -54.93 -51.92
C ILE A 1050 -5.77 -54.01 -52.75
N VAL A 1051 -4.72 -54.58 -53.34
CA VAL A 1051 -3.79 -53.85 -54.20
C VAL A 1051 -4.14 -54.13 -55.66
N THR A 1052 -4.61 -53.11 -56.37
CA THR A 1052 -4.82 -53.17 -57.83
C THR A 1052 -3.69 -52.45 -58.56
N ALA A 1053 -3.65 -52.50 -59.90
CA ALA A 1053 -2.61 -51.82 -60.68
C ALA A 1053 -2.62 -50.28 -60.53
N GLN A 1054 -3.74 -49.69 -60.08
CA GLN A 1054 -3.93 -48.23 -60.00
C GLN A 1054 -4.27 -47.72 -58.60
N THR A 1055 -4.82 -48.54 -57.70
CA THR A 1055 -5.25 -48.09 -56.36
C THR A 1055 -5.01 -49.14 -55.27
N ILE A 1056 -4.72 -48.67 -54.05
CA ILE A 1056 -4.76 -49.46 -52.82
C ILE A 1056 -6.04 -49.14 -52.04
N SER A 1057 -6.87 -50.14 -51.76
CA SER A 1057 -8.04 -50.00 -50.88
C SER A 1057 -7.99 -51.02 -49.74
N ILE A 1058 -8.62 -50.73 -48.60
CA ILE A 1058 -8.58 -51.58 -47.41
C ILE A 1058 -10.00 -52.07 -47.09
N GLN A 1059 -10.18 -53.38 -46.93
CA GLN A 1059 -11.45 -53.98 -46.51
C GLN A 1059 -11.66 -53.79 -45.01
N THR A 1060 -12.67 -53.02 -44.62
CA THR A 1060 -13.12 -52.91 -43.22
C THR A 1060 -14.12 -54.02 -42.87
N PRO A 1061 -13.99 -54.68 -41.70
CA PRO A 1061 -15.00 -55.63 -41.22
C PRO A 1061 -16.29 -54.86 -40.87
N GLY A 1062 -17.34 -55.00 -41.68
CA GLY A 1062 -18.67 -54.46 -41.36
C GLY A 1062 -19.51 -53.94 -42.55
N ILE A 1063 -18.92 -53.68 -43.72
CA ILE A 1063 -19.67 -53.20 -44.90
C ILE A 1063 -19.94 -54.36 -45.85
N ASN A 1064 -20.74 -55.34 -45.38
CA ASN A 1064 -21.42 -56.28 -46.27
C ASN A 1064 -22.80 -55.71 -46.61
N ARG A 1065 -22.85 -54.68 -47.47
CA ARG A 1065 -24.07 -54.37 -48.23
C ARG A 1065 -23.82 -54.75 -49.69
N ARG A 1066 -24.60 -55.71 -50.15
CA ARG A 1066 -24.65 -56.24 -51.52
C ARG A 1066 -24.52 -55.11 -52.54
N GLY A 1067 -23.55 -55.24 -53.44
CA GLY A 1067 -23.55 -54.56 -54.74
C GLY A 1067 -23.32 -53.05 -54.74
N ALA A 1068 -22.18 -52.58 -54.24
CA ALA A 1068 -21.56 -51.34 -54.69
C ALA A 1068 -20.06 -51.38 -54.31
N VAL A 1069 -19.18 -51.50 -55.30
CA VAL A 1069 -17.74 -51.34 -55.09
C VAL A 1069 -17.51 -49.85 -54.83
N SER A 1070 -17.31 -49.44 -53.58
CA SER A 1070 -16.82 -48.08 -53.31
C SER A 1070 -15.37 -48.02 -53.75
N VAL A 1071 -15.13 -47.42 -54.91
CA VAL A 1071 -13.80 -47.09 -55.43
C VAL A 1071 -13.28 -45.87 -54.64
N GLN A 1072 -12.98 -46.07 -53.37
CA GLN A 1072 -12.26 -45.10 -52.54
C GLN A 1072 -11.02 -45.82 -51.97
N GLY A 1073 -9.86 -45.33 -52.36
CA GLY A 1073 -8.55 -45.88 -52.07
C GLY A 1073 -7.49 -44.96 -52.66
N THR A 1074 -6.27 -45.01 -52.15
CA THR A 1074 -5.18 -44.14 -52.60
C THR A 1074 -4.67 -44.61 -53.97
N GLU A 1075 -4.49 -43.68 -54.90
CA GLU A 1075 -3.84 -43.97 -56.19
C GLU A 1075 -2.37 -44.37 -56.00
N ILE A 1076 -1.96 -45.43 -56.68
CA ILE A 1076 -0.56 -45.84 -56.75
C ILE A 1076 0.14 -44.90 -57.73
N PRO A 1077 1.24 -44.22 -57.34
CA PRO A 1077 1.99 -43.35 -58.25
C PRO A 1077 2.43 -44.11 -59.50
N PRO A 1078 2.42 -43.48 -60.70
CA PRO A 1078 3.02 -44.08 -61.88
C PRO A 1078 4.54 -44.16 -61.67
N TRP A 1079 5.03 -45.39 -61.47
CA TRP A 1079 6.44 -45.68 -61.22
C TRP A 1079 7.23 -45.63 -62.55
N ASP A 1080 7.78 -44.48 -62.93
CA ASP A 1080 8.77 -44.44 -64.03
C ASP A 1080 10.12 -44.98 -63.55
N THR A 1081 10.47 -46.17 -64.03
CA THR A 1081 11.74 -46.84 -63.69
C THR A 1081 12.96 -45.98 -63.99
N LYS A 1082 12.95 -45.17 -65.04
CA LYS A 1082 14.08 -44.30 -65.41
C LYS A 1082 14.27 -43.18 -64.39
N ASP A 1083 13.19 -42.55 -63.95
CA ASP A 1083 13.26 -41.46 -62.98
C ASP A 1083 13.52 -41.98 -61.56
N MET A 1084 13.00 -43.15 -61.20
CA MET A 1084 13.37 -43.82 -59.95
C MET A 1084 14.86 -44.15 -59.90
N LEU A 1085 15.44 -44.70 -60.98
CA LEU A 1085 16.86 -45.02 -61.04
C LEU A 1085 17.73 -43.77 -60.90
N LYS A 1086 17.34 -42.64 -61.50
CA LYS A 1086 18.03 -41.35 -61.34
C LYS A 1086 17.95 -40.82 -59.91
N ASP A 1087 16.78 -40.92 -59.26
CA ASP A 1087 16.64 -40.48 -57.86
C ASP A 1087 17.46 -41.39 -56.93
N ILE A 1088 17.44 -42.71 -57.12
CA ILE A 1088 18.27 -43.66 -56.35
C ILE A 1088 19.76 -43.32 -56.49
N ASP A 1089 20.25 -43.11 -57.72
CA ASP A 1089 21.64 -42.66 -57.98
C ASP A 1089 21.95 -41.34 -57.26
N GLY A 1090 21.03 -40.37 -57.32
CA GLY A 1090 21.13 -39.11 -56.56
C GLY A 1090 21.25 -39.31 -55.05
N ARG A 1091 20.44 -40.21 -54.45
CA ARG A 1091 20.51 -40.52 -53.00
C ARG A 1091 21.80 -41.23 -52.61
N ILE A 1092 22.31 -42.10 -53.47
CA ILE A 1092 23.59 -42.81 -53.25
C ILE A 1092 24.76 -41.82 -53.31
N ARG A 1093 24.76 -40.89 -54.27
CA ARG A 1093 25.76 -39.80 -54.33
C ARG A 1093 25.69 -38.90 -53.10
N GLU A 1094 24.49 -38.56 -52.64
CA GLU A 1094 24.27 -37.80 -51.40
C GLU A 1094 24.85 -38.54 -50.18
N TRP A 1095 24.59 -39.85 -50.06
CA TRP A 1095 25.17 -40.68 -49.00
C TRP A 1095 26.69 -40.65 -49.02
N ARG A 1096 27.30 -40.80 -50.20
CA ARG A 1096 28.76 -40.78 -50.39
C ARG A 1096 29.38 -39.46 -49.98
N TRP A 1097 28.74 -38.35 -50.35
CA TRP A 1097 29.19 -37.02 -49.96
C TRP A 1097 29.19 -36.84 -48.43
N TRP A 1098 28.14 -37.30 -47.75
CA TRP A 1098 28.08 -37.25 -46.29
C TRP A 1098 29.08 -38.19 -45.62
N TRP A 1099 29.24 -39.41 -46.14
CA TRP A 1099 30.22 -40.37 -45.66
C TRP A 1099 31.64 -39.78 -45.66
N GLN A 1100 32.03 -39.12 -46.75
CA GLN A 1100 33.32 -38.43 -46.86
C GLN A 1100 33.49 -37.30 -45.86
N ARG A 1101 32.42 -36.56 -45.53
CA ARG A 1101 32.48 -35.48 -44.53
C ARG A 1101 32.65 -35.98 -43.11
N VAL A 1102 32.03 -37.10 -42.76
CA VAL A 1102 32.07 -37.67 -41.40
C VAL A 1102 33.34 -38.50 -41.17
N TYR A 1103 33.77 -39.26 -42.18
CA TYR A 1103 34.84 -40.25 -42.05
C TYR A 1103 36.08 -39.97 -42.93
N GLY A 1104 36.11 -38.87 -43.69
CA GLY A 1104 37.22 -38.54 -44.61
C GLY A 1104 37.98 -37.27 -44.23
N VAL A 1105 39.12 -37.42 -43.55
CA VAL A 1105 40.50 -37.26 -44.07
C VAL A 1105 41.43 -37.92 -43.03
N ASP A 1106 42.35 -38.75 -43.53
CA ASP A 1106 43.36 -39.58 -42.86
C ASP A 1106 42.90 -40.87 -42.16
N CYS A 1107 42.68 -41.91 -42.96
CA CYS A 1107 42.96 -43.29 -42.55
C CYS A 1107 43.95 -43.89 -43.55
N LEU A 1108 45.23 -43.50 -43.42
CA LEU A 1108 46.35 -44.35 -43.80
C LEU A 1108 46.26 -45.59 -42.92
N VAL A 1109 45.78 -46.68 -43.51
CA VAL A 1109 45.86 -48.02 -42.94
C VAL A 1109 47.34 -48.43 -42.98
N GLU A 1110 48.04 -48.20 -41.87
CA GLU A 1110 49.12 -49.07 -41.45
C GLU A 1110 48.66 -49.88 -40.24
N GLN A 1111 48.59 -51.19 -40.46
CA GLN A 1111 48.83 -52.26 -39.48
C GLN A 1111 47.89 -52.36 -38.27
N LEU A 1112 46.86 -53.19 -38.42
CA LEU A 1112 46.42 -54.08 -37.34
C LEU A 1112 46.73 -55.52 -37.76
N GLU A 1113 48.02 -55.82 -37.78
CA GLU A 1113 48.46 -57.18 -37.47
C GLU A 1113 48.34 -57.40 -35.96
N SER A 1114 47.54 -58.41 -35.62
CA SER A 1114 47.88 -59.41 -34.61
C SER A 1114 47.49 -59.17 -33.12
N VAL A 1115 46.57 -60.07 -32.71
CA VAL A 1115 46.50 -60.88 -31.47
C VAL A 1115 45.89 -60.34 -30.15
N VAL A 1116 44.99 -61.19 -29.63
CA VAL A 1116 44.50 -61.44 -28.26
C VAL A 1116 43.52 -60.40 -27.67
N PHE A 1117 42.27 -60.68 -27.26
CA PHE A 1117 41.50 -61.89 -26.88
C PHE A 1117 40.11 -61.84 -27.53
#